data_AF-A0A2N9FBP8-F1
#
_entry.id   AF-A0A2N9FBP8-F1
#
_cell.length_a   1.000
_cell.length_b   1.000
_cell.length_c   1.000
_cell.angle_alpha   90.00
_cell.angle_beta   90.00
_cell.angle_gamma   90.00
#
_symmetry.space_group_name_H-M   'P 1'
#
loop_
_entity.id
_entity.type
_entity.pdbx_description
1 polymer ?
#
loop_
_entity_poly.entity_id
_entity_poly.type
_entity_poly.pdbx_seq_one_letter_code
_entity_poly.pdbx_strand_id
1 'polypeptide(L)'
;MSLKSFCKFIITNVVLSMAIPGLAILPSKLHFLTEVGLISHALLLCYIENRFFNYSSIYYYGFEDEVMYPSYMVVVTTFVGLALVRILSVDHRIGPKAAWILTCLYSSKLAMLLITSKSVVWMSAVLLLAISPPVLLYKDKSRTASKMKAWQGYAHAAVVALSVWFCRETIFEALQWWNGRSPSDGLLLGFCILSMGLACIPIVALHFSHVLSAKRSLVLVVATGLLFILMQPPIPLSLTYRSDMIRAARQSADDISIYGFMATKPTWPSWLLILAILLTLAAVTSIIPIKYMVELRAFYSIAMGIALGVYISAEYFLQAAVLHALIVVTMVCATVFVVFTHFPSASSTKVLPWVFALLVALFPVTYLLEGQVRIKNFLGDSGFGDMGDEEKNLTTLLAVEGARTSLLGLYAAIFMLIALEIKFELASLMREKAHERGGIKHNQSGQSSSSSFPPRMRFMQQRRSSTVATFTIKRMAAEGAWMPAVGNVATVMCFAICLILNVNLTGGSNRAIFFLAPILLLLNQDSDFVAGFGDKQRYFPVTVVISAYLVVTALYSIWEDIWHGNAGWGLQIGGPDWLFAIKNLALLILTFPSHILFNRFVWSYQKQSDWMPLLTLPLNLPSVIITDVLKIRILGLLGIIYSLAQTLISRQQFISGLKYI
;
A
#
# COMPACT_ATOMS: atom_id res chain seq x y z
N MET A 1 24.66 -37.64 -22.55
CA MET A 1 24.38 -37.95 -23.98
C MET A 1 25.62 -38.64 -24.54
N SER A 2 25.49 -39.67 -25.37
CA SER A 2 26.67 -40.33 -25.95
C SER A 2 27.35 -39.43 -27.00
N LEU A 3 28.68 -39.42 -27.03
CA LEU A 3 29.49 -38.64 -27.98
C LEU A 3 29.07 -38.89 -29.44
N LYS A 4 28.73 -40.14 -29.76
CA LYS A 4 28.23 -40.54 -31.09
C LYS A 4 26.95 -39.82 -31.49
N SER A 5 25.98 -39.68 -30.58
CA SER A 5 24.73 -38.98 -30.86
C SER A 5 24.98 -37.47 -31.00
N PHE A 6 25.97 -36.96 -30.27
CA PHE A 6 26.35 -35.56 -30.28
C PHE A 6 27.01 -35.14 -31.61
N CYS A 7 27.98 -35.92 -32.10
CA CYS A 7 28.58 -35.69 -33.41
C CYS A 7 27.54 -35.73 -34.54
N LYS A 8 26.53 -36.61 -34.43
CA LYS A 8 25.41 -36.64 -35.39
C LYS A 8 24.67 -35.31 -35.44
N PHE A 9 24.31 -34.71 -34.30
CA PHE A 9 23.61 -33.43 -34.30
C PHE A 9 24.47 -32.30 -34.88
N ILE A 10 25.77 -32.22 -34.57
CA ILE A 10 26.65 -31.22 -35.20
C ILE A 10 26.66 -31.39 -36.72
N ILE A 11 26.89 -32.62 -37.21
CA ILE A 11 26.94 -32.89 -38.65
C ILE A 11 25.62 -32.49 -39.31
N THR A 12 24.48 -32.85 -38.71
CA THR A 12 23.16 -32.43 -39.19
C THR A 12 23.03 -30.91 -39.21
N ASN A 13 23.53 -30.20 -38.19
CA ASN A 13 23.49 -28.74 -38.14
C ASN A 13 24.29 -28.09 -39.27
N VAL A 14 25.49 -28.62 -39.53
CA VAL A 14 26.38 -28.13 -40.59
C VAL A 14 25.74 -28.36 -41.95
N VAL A 15 25.24 -29.57 -42.21
CA VAL A 15 24.53 -29.91 -43.46
C VAL A 15 23.35 -28.95 -43.68
N LEU A 16 22.56 -28.69 -42.64
CA LEU A 16 21.42 -27.78 -42.71
C LEU A 16 21.87 -26.33 -43.00
N SER A 17 22.94 -25.86 -42.36
CA SER A 17 23.51 -24.53 -42.60
C SER A 17 24.03 -24.34 -44.04
N MET A 18 24.56 -25.39 -44.66
CA MET A 18 25.00 -25.35 -46.07
C MET A 18 23.83 -25.46 -47.05
N ALA A 19 22.77 -26.18 -46.69
CA ALA A 19 21.60 -26.37 -47.54
C ALA A 19 20.70 -25.11 -47.61
N ILE A 20 20.54 -24.38 -46.51
CA ILE A 20 19.62 -23.22 -46.41
C ILE A 20 19.91 -22.13 -47.45
N PRO A 21 21.17 -21.70 -47.70
CA PRO A 21 21.48 -20.73 -48.75
C PRO A 21 21.09 -21.22 -50.15
N GLY A 22 21.28 -22.51 -50.44
CA GLY A 22 20.87 -23.12 -51.71
C GLY A 22 19.35 -23.18 -51.87
N LEU A 23 18.64 -23.46 -50.78
CA LEU A 23 17.18 -23.45 -50.76
C LEU A 23 16.62 -22.02 -50.95
N ALA A 24 17.35 -20.98 -50.52
CA ALA A 24 16.94 -19.59 -50.67
C ALA A 24 16.94 -19.08 -52.12
N ILE A 25 17.59 -19.81 -53.04
CA ILE A 25 17.66 -19.49 -54.48
C ILE A 25 16.44 -20.06 -55.23
N LEU A 26 15.69 -20.97 -54.61
CA LEU A 26 14.51 -21.60 -55.22
C LEU A 26 13.36 -20.60 -55.43
N PRO A 27 12.47 -20.86 -56.42
CA PRO A 27 11.35 -19.99 -56.73
C PRO A 27 10.40 -19.81 -55.54
N SER A 28 9.70 -18.67 -55.53
CA SER A 28 8.95 -18.18 -54.35
C SER A 28 7.89 -19.14 -53.79
N LYS A 29 7.37 -20.06 -54.60
CA LYS A 29 6.45 -21.12 -54.16
C LYS A 29 7.07 -22.10 -53.16
N LEU A 30 8.41 -22.20 -53.11
CA LEU A 30 9.16 -23.09 -52.23
C LEU A 30 9.79 -22.35 -51.03
N HIS A 31 9.49 -21.07 -50.80
CA HIS A 31 9.99 -20.33 -49.63
C HIS A 31 9.66 -21.02 -48.30
N PHE A 32 8.55 -21.75 -48.21
CA PHE A 32 8.22 -22.53 -47.02
C PHE A 32 9.33 -23.53 -46.62
N LEU A 33 10.04 -24.14 -47.58
CA LEU A 33 11.18 -25.03 -47.29
C LEU A 33 12.35 -24.26 -46.65
N THR A 34 12.59 -23.02 -47.09
CA THR A 34 13.62 -22.16 -46.50
C THR A 34 13.26 -21.77 -45.07
N GLU A 35 11.99 -21.48 -44.80
CA GLU A 35 11.48 -21.15 -43.47
C GLU A 35 11.58 -22.33 -42.51
N VAL A 36 11.15 -23.52 -42.94
CA VAL A 36 11.26 -24.75 -42.14
C VAL A 36 12.73 -25.13 -41.92
N GLY A 37 13.58 -24.97 -42.94
CA GLY A 37 15.03 -25.15 -42.84
C GLY A 37 15.67 -24.24 -41.79
N LEU A 38 15.34 -22.95 -41.81
CA LEU A 38 15.84 -21.99 -40.82
C LEU A 38 15.33 -22.28 -39.41
N ILE A 39 14.05 -22.61 -39.23
CA ILE A 39 13.48 -22.95 -37.92
C ILE A 39 14.13 -24.21 -37.36
N SER A 40 14.30 -25.24 -38.19
CA SER A 40 14.97 -26.49 -37.77
C SER A 40 16.43 -26.26 -37.42
N HIS A 41 17.14 -25.37 -38.12
CA HIS A 41 18.51 -24.98 -37.80
C HIS A 41 18.59 -24.26 -36.46
N ALA A 42 17.73 -23.26 -36.25
CA ALA A 42 17.67 -22.53 -34.98
C ALA A 42 17.34 -23.46 -33.81
N LEU A 43 16.35 -24.37 -33.96
CA LEU A 43 15.99 -25.35 -32.93
C LEU A 43 17.16 -26.26 -32.56
N LEU A 44 17.86 -26.78 -33.56
CA LEU A 44 18.96 -27.71 -33.36
C LEU A 44 20.19 -27.00 -32.77
N LEU A 45 20.45 -25.76 -33.18
CA LEU A 45 21.47 -24.91 -32.57
C LEU A 45 21.15 -24.60 -31.10
N CYS A 46 19.92 -24.21 -30.77
CA CYS A 46 19.50 -23.98 -29.38
C CYS A 46 19.62 -25.26 -28.53
N TYR A 47 19.29 -26.42 -29.09
CA TYR A 47 19.46 -27.71 -28.41
C TYR A 47 20.92 -28.00 -28.08
N ILE A 48 21.81 -27.83 -29.06
CA ILE A 48 23.25 -28.07 -28.92
C ILE A 48 23.85 -27.12 -27.87
N GLU A 49 23.63 -25.80 -28.00
CA GLU A 49 24.17 -24.79 -27.08
C GLU A 49 23.67 -24.99 -25.64
N ASN A 50 22.38 -25.27 -25.45
CA ASN A 50 21.82 -25.54 -24.11
C ASN A 50 22.48 -26.74 -23.43
N ARG A 51 22.92 -27.74 -24.19
CA ARG A 51 23.65 -28.90 -23.63
C ARG A 51 25.09 -28.55 -23.30
N PHE A 52 25.77 -27.82 -24.18
CA PHE A 52 27.13 -27.35 -23.96
C PHE A 52 27.25 -26.49 -22.71
N PHE A 53 26.41 -25.47 -22.60
CA PHE A 53 26.43 -24.50 -21.52
C PHE A 53 26.12 -25.13 -20.15
N ASN A 54 25.10 -26.00 -20.08
CA ASN A 54 24.75 -26.71 -18.84
C ASN A 54 25.80 -27.76 -18.44
N TYR A 55 26.53 -28.33 -19.39
CA TYR A 55 27.58 -29.30 -19.07
C TYR A 55 28.77 -28.63 -18.38
N SER A 56 29.16 -27.43 -18.82
CA SER A 56 30.20 -26.63 -18.15
C SER A 56 29.77 -26.13 -16.77
N SER A 57 28.52 -25.69 -16.59
CA SER A 57 28.11 -25.03 -15.35
C SER A 57 27.73 -25.99 -14.20
N ILE A 58 27.24 -27.20 -14.50
CA ILE A 58 26.74 -28.14 -13.47
C ILE A 58 27.86 -29.05 -12.94
N TYR A 59 28.88 -29.36 -13.75
CA TYR A 59 29.90 -30.36 -13.40
C TYR A 59 31.26 -29.78 -13.02
N TYR A 60 31.58 -28.56 -13.44
CA TYR A 60 32.84 -27.89 -13.13
C TYR A 60 32.58 -26.55 -12.42
N TYR A 61 32.27 -26.60 -11.13
CA TYR A 61 32.10 -25.40 -10.29
C TYR A 61 33.45 -24.78 -9.85
N GLY A 62 34.56 -25.10 -10.52
CA GLY A 62 35.88 -25.06 -9.89
C GLY A 62 36.99 -24.24 -10.54
N PHE A 63 37.09 -24.13 -11.87
CA PHE A 63 38.25 -23.47 -12.49
C PHE A 63 37.87 -22.77 -13.80
N GLU A 64 38.32 -21.52 -13.96
CA GLU A 64 38.10 -20.66 -15.13
C GLU A 64 38.62 -21.29 -16.45
N ASP A 65 39.54 -22.26 -16.34
CA ASP A 65 40.26 -22.87 -17.46
C ASP A 65 39.52 -24.02 -18.17
N GLU A 66 38.40 -24.53 -17.63
CA GLU A 66 37.67 -25.69 -18.19
C GLU A 66 36.24 -25.37 -18.67
N VAL A 67 35.98 -24.12 -19.07
CA VAL A 67 34.68 -23.70 -19.61
C VAL A 67 34.55 -24.11 -21.09
N MET A 68 33.92 -25.26 -21.34
CA MET A 68 33.73 -25.80 -22.71
C MET A 68 32.91 -24.89 -23.65
N TYR A 69 31.99 -24.08 -23.12
CA TYR A 69 31.18 -23.15 -23.93
C TYR A 69 30.93 -21.84 -23.17
N PRO A 70 31.67 -20.77 -23.47
CA PRO A 70 31.65 -19.56 -22.67
C PRO A 70 30.40 -18.70 -22.92
N SER A 71 30.02 -17.92 -21.91
CA SER A 71 28.82 -17.06 -21.92
C SER A 71 28.81 -16.05 -23.07
N TYR A 72 29.98 -15.50 -23.44
CA TYR A 72 30.08 -14.54 -24.55
C TYR A 72 29.70 -15.16 -25.90
N MET A 73 29.91 -16.47 -26.11
CA MET A 73 29.50 -17.15 -27.34
C MET A 73 27.97 -17.21 -27.45
N VAL A 74 27.27 -17.52 -26.34
CA VAL A 74 25.78 -17.47 -26.30
C VAL A 74 25.28 -16.09 -26.69
N VAL A 75 25.91 -15.04 -26.14
CA VAL A 75 25.54 -13.64 -26.41
C VAL A 75 25.74 -13.31 -27.90
N VAL A 76 26.91 -13.63 -28.45
CA VAL A 76 27.25 -13.35 -29.86
C VAL A 76 26.32 -14.11 -30.81
N THR A 77 26.13 -15.43 -30.62
CA THR A 77 25.27 -16.22 -31.54
C THR A 77 23.81 -15.78 -31.46
N THR A 78 23.36 -15.30 -30.30
CA THR A 78 22.01 -14.75 -30.13
C THR A 78 21.84 -13.43 -30.87
N PHE A 79 22.76 -12.46 -30.69
CA PHE A 79 22.65 -11.15 -31.36
C PHE A 79 22.82 -11.27 -32.87
N VAL A 80 23.76 -12.09 -33.35
CA VAL A 80 23.93 -12.36 -34.78
C VAL A 80 22.68 -13.02 -35.35
N GLY A 81 22.11 -14.01 -34.66
CA GLY A 81 20.86 -14.65 -35.08
C GLY A 81 19.70 -13.66 -35.19
N LEU A 82 19.51 -12.80 -34.18
CA LEU A 82 18.46 -11.77 -34.20
C LEU A 82 18.68 -10.72 -35.30
N ALA A 83 19.92 -10.30 -35.55
CA ALA A 83 20.26 -9.36 -36.61
C ALA A 83 19.95 -9.95 -37.99
N LEU A 84 20.32 -11.21 -38.23
CA LEU A 84 20.04 -11.91 -39.49
C LEU A 84 18.54 -12.11 -39.71
N VAL A 85 17.78 -12.50 -38.69
CA VAL A 85 16.31 -12.62 -38.79
C VAL A 85 15.67 -11.28 -39.15
N ARG A 86 16.17 -10.18 -38.59
CA ARG A 86 15.68 -8.83 -38.91
C ARG A 86 15.98 -8.45 -40.36
N ILE A 87 17.20 -8.69 -40.85
CA ILE A 87 17.58 -8.41 -42.24
C ILE A 87 16.70 -9.23 -43.20
N LEU A 88 16.61 -10.54 -42.98
CA LEU A 88 15.82 -11.44 -43.83
C LEU A 88 14.32 -11.13 -43.81
N SER A 89 13.80 -10.60 -42.69
CA SER A 89 12.41 -10.15 -42.57
C SER A 89 12.16 -8.82 -43.30
N VAL A 90 13.11 -7.88 -43.25
CA VAL A 90 13.02 -6.60 -43.99
C VAL A 90 13.11 -6.82 -45.49
N ASP A 91 13.98 -7.75 -45.91
CA ASP A 91 14.15 -8.13 -47.32
C ASP A 91 13.02 -9.02 -47.86
N HIS A 92 11.97 -9.26 -47.07
CA HIS A 92 10.81 -10.09 -47.43
C HIS A 92 11.15 -11.54 -47.88
N ARG A 93 12.32 -12.06 -47.47
CA ARG A 93 12.76 -13.43 -47.79
C ARG A 93 12.16 -14.49 -46.88
N ILE A 94 11.69 -14.07 -45.71
CA ILE A 94 11.05 -14.92 -44.69
C ILE A 94 9.68 -14.31 -44.34
N GLY A 95 8.67 -15.15 -44.24
CA GLY A 95 7.33 -14.76 -43.81
C GLY A 95 7.27 -14.33 -42.34
N PRO A 96 6.23 -13.55 -41.96
CA PRO A 96 6.12 -13.00 -40.61
C PRO A 96 6.01 -14.07 -39.51
N LYS A 97 5.44 -15.25 -39.83
CA LYS A 97 5.32 -16.37 -38.89
C LYS A 97 6.67 -17.00 -38.57
N ALA A 98 7.50 -17.22 -39.59
CA ALA A 98 8.82 -17.80 -39.41
C ALA A 98 9.79 -16.81 -38.73
N ALA A 99 9.73 -15.52 -39.09
CA ALA A 99 10.50 -14.48 -38.40
C ALA A 99 10.13 -14.43 -36.90
N TRP A 100 8.84 -14.49 -36.56
CA TRP A 100 8.36 -14.55 -35.18
C TRP A 100 8.91 -15.75 -34.41
N ILE A 101 8.81 -16.97 -34.94
CA ILE A 101 9.33 -18.19 -34.30
C ILE A 101 10.85 -18.08 -34.08
N LEU A 102 11.59 -17.65 -35.10
CA LEU A 102 13.04 -17.49 -35.03
C LEU A 102 13.46 -16.45 -33.97
N THR A 103 12.78 -15.30 -33.91
CA THR A 103 13.06 -14.30 -32.86
C THR A 103 12.84 -14.86 -31.46
N CYS A 104 11.81 -15.67 -31.24
CA CYS A 104 11.55 -16.31 -29.94
C CYS A 104 12.64 -17.34 -29.59
N LEU A 105 13.06 -18.17 -30.56
CA LEU A 105 14.09 -19.19 -30.34
C LEU A 105 15.49 -18.60 -30.07
N TYR A 106 15.87 -17.53 -30.76
CA TYR A 106 17.16 -16.88 -30.49
C TYR A 106 17.11 -16.12 -29.16
N SER A 107 16.04 -15.38 -28.87
CA SER A 107 15.94 -14.65 -27.59
C SER A 107 15.84 -15.57 -26.36
N SER A 108 15.27 -16.77 -26.48
CA SER A 108 15.22 -17.74 -25.38
C SER A 108 16.59 -18.21 -24.91
N LYS A 109 17.63 -18.12 -25.77
CA LYS A 109 19.01 -18.45 -25.41
C LYS A 109 19.56 -17.58 -24.28
N LEU A 110 19.14 -16.32 -24.18
CA LEU A 110 19.59 -15.41 -23.12
C LEU A 110 19.21 -15.90 -21.72
N ALA A 111 18.15 -16.72 -21.60
CA ALA A 111 17.74 -17.28 -20.32
C ALA A 111 18.80 -18.24 -19.73
N MET A 112 19.65 -18.85 -20.57
CA MET A 112 20.76 -19.71 -20.11
C MET A 112 21.74 -18.96 -19.22
N LEU A 113 21.94 -17.66 -19.47
CA LEU A 113 22.90 -16.84 -18.71
C LEU A 113 22.43 -16.56 -17.28
N LEU A 114 21.13 -16.66 -17.03
CA LEU A 114 20.52 -16.35 -15.73
C LEU A 114 20.28 -17.61 -14.89
N ILE A 115 19.83 -18.70 -15.52
CA ILE A 115 19.45 -19.93 -14.82
C ILE A 115 20.09 -21.13 -15.52
N THR A 116 20.93 -21.85 -14.79
CA THR A 116 21.61 -23.07 -15.26
C THR A 116 20.72 -24.29 -15.01
N SER A 117 19.65 -24.44 -15.80
CA SER A 117 18.80 -25.63 -15.74
C SER A 117 18.53 -26.23 -17.12
N LYS A 118 18.35 -27.55 -17.15
CA LYS A 118 18.32 -28.36 -18.38
C LYS A 118 17.18 -27.97 -19.33
N SER A 119 16.08 -27.46 -18.78
CA SER A 119 14.84 -27.13 -19.51
C SER A 119 14.66 -25.63 -19.79
N VAL A 120 15.53 -24.75 -19.28
CA VAL A 120 15.33 -23.28 -19.27
C VAL A 120 15.12 -22.69 -20.67
N VAL A 121 15.91 -23.11 -21.66
CA VAL A 121 15.78 -22.62 -23.05
C VAL A 121 14.44 -22.98 -23.66
N TRP A 122 13.93 -24.18 -23.35
CA TRP A 122 12.67 -24.66 -23.90
C TRP A 122 11.47 -24.00 -23.23
N MET A 123 11.51 -23.84 -21.90
CA MET A 123 10.47 -23.15 -21.15
C MET A 123 10.40 -21.67 -21.54
N SER A 124 11.55 -20.99 -21.64
CA SER A 124 11.59 -19.59 -22.11
C SER A 124 11.14 -19.46 -23.57
N ALA A 125 11.47 -20.40 -24.45
CA ALA A 125 10.96 -20.40 -25.83
C ALA A 125 9.43 -20.55 -25.89
N VAL A 126 8.86 -21.49 -25.13
CA VAL A 126 7.39 -21.69 -25.05
C VAL A 126 6.70 -20.44 -24.51
N LEU A 127 7.25 -19.83 -23.46
CA LEU A 127 6.71 -18.60 -22.87
C LEU A 127 6.79 -17.42 -23.85
N LEU A 128 7.93 -17.22 -24.52
CA LEU A 128 8.11 -16.17 -25.52
C LEU A 128 7.15 -16.35 -26.70
N LEU A 129 6.96 -17.58 -27.17
CA LEU A 129 5.96 -17.91 -28.20
C LEU A 129 4.52 -17.65 -27.72
N ALA A 130 4.21 -17.79 -26.43
CA ALA A 130 2.89 -17.45 -25.94
C ALA A 130 2.65 -15.92 -25.87
N ILE A 131 3.65 -15.15 -25.47
CA ILE A 131 3.53 -13.71 -25.16
C ILE A 131 3.69 -12.79 -26.36
N SER A 132 4.56 -13.14 -27.30
CA SER A 132 4.97 -12.27 -28.41
C SER A 132 4.02 -12.16 -29.63
N PRO A 133 3.03 -13.04 -29.89
CA PRO A 133 2.13 -12.90 -31.04
C PRO A 133 1.41 -11.54 -31.17
N PRO A 134 0.89 -10.92 -30.09
CA PRO A 134 0.29 -9.59 -30.13
C PRO A 134 1.26 -8.49 -30.59
N VAL A 135 2.57 -8.66 -30.35
CA VAL A 135 3.58 -7.64 -30.69
C VAL A 135 4.15 -7.86 -32.09
N LEU A 136 4.40 -9.12 -32.45
CA LEU A 136 5.17 -9.47 -33.65
C LEU A 136 4.30 -9.96 -34.82
N LEU A 137 3.18 -10.63 -34.54
CA LEU A 137 2.41 -11.34 -35.57
C LEU A 137 1.17 -10.54 -36.03
N TYR A 138 0.49 -9.85 -35.13
CA TYR A 138 -0.73 -9.08 -35.43
C TYR A 138 -0.47 -7.57 -35.70
N LYS A 139 0.78 -7.17 -35.90
CA LYS A 139 1.15 -5.78 -36.16
C LYS A 139 0.80 -5.39 -37.60
N ASP A 140 -0.44 -5.00 -37.87
CA ASP A 140 -0.82 -4.40 -39.15
C ASP A 140 -0.22 -3.00 -39.28
N LYS A 141 0.71 -2.82 -40.22
CA LYS A 141 1.35 -1.51 -40.49
C LYS A 141 0.39 -0.45 -41.06
N SER A 142 -0.81 -0.83 -41.54
CA SER A 142 -1.74 0.03 -42.26
C SER A 142 -2.92 0.56 -41.43
N ARG A 143 -3.19 -0.01 -40.25
CA ARG A 143 -4.25 0.45 -39.34
C ARG A 143 -3.69 0.58 -37.93
N THR A 144 -3.79 1.76 -37.36
CA THR A 144 -3.38 2.11 -35.98
C THR A 144 -4.08 1.29 -34.88
N ALA A 145 -5.04 0.42 -35.23
CA ALA A 145 -5.59 -0.60 -34.35
C ALA A 145 -6.16 -1.76 -35.18
N SER A 146 -5.36 -2.79 -35.47
CA SER A 146 -5.91 -4.09 -35.90
C SER A 146 -6.66 -4.68 -34.71
N LYS A 147 -7.98 -4.80 -34.84
CA LYS A 147 -8.85 -5.25 -33.73
C LYS A 147 -8.99 -6.77 -33.79
N MET A 148 -8.30 -7.46 -32.88
CA MET A 148 -8.46 -8.90 -32.69
C MET A 148 -9.87 -9.21 -32.17
N LYS A 149 -10.48 -10.31 -32.62
CA LYS A 149 -11.83 -10.71 -32.14
C LYS A 149 -11.73 -11.12 -30.67
N ALA A 150 -12.81 -10.93 -29.90
CA ALA A 150 -12.83 -11.26 -28.47
C ALA A 150 -12.47 -12.73 -28.18
N TRP A 151 -13.02 -13.68 -28.95
CA TRP A 151 -12.69 -15.11 -28.84
C TRP A 151 -11.19 -15.40 -29.00
N GLN A 152 -10.54 -14.74 -29.97
CA GLN A 152 -9.09 -14.87 -30.17
C GLN A 152 -8.32 -14.31 -28.96
N GLY A 153 -8.80 -13.22 -28.35
CA GLY A 153 -8.23 -12.67 -27.11
C GLY A 153 -8.26 -13.67 -25.96
N TYR A 154 -9.42 -14.30 -25.72
CA TYR A 154 -9.57 -15.33 -24.71
C TYR A 154 -8.73 -16.58 -25.00
N ALA A 155 -8.64 -17.01 -26.26
CA ALA A 155 -7.80 -18.13 -26.65
C ALA A 155 -6.31 -17.85 -26.40
N HIS A 156 -5.83 -16.64 -26.73
CA HIS A 156 -4.45 -16.25 -26.44
C HIS A 156 -4.18 -16.16 -24.94
N ALA A 157 -5.10 -15.61 -24.15
CA ALA A 157 -4.99 -15.59 -22.70
C ALA A 157 -4.93 -17.01 -22.09
N ALA A 158 -5.71 -17.95 -22.63
CA ALA A 158 -5.68 -19.35 -22.21
C ALA A 158 -4.34 -20.02 -22.55
N VAL A 159 -3.79 -19.77 -23.75
CA VAL A 159 -2.46 -20.27 -24.15
C VAL A 159 -1.37 -19.69 -23.24
N VAL A 160 -1.44 -18.40 -22.91
CA VAL A 160 -0.53 -17.76 -21.95
C VAL A 160 -0.63 -18.43 -20.58
N ALA A 161 -1.84 -18.63 -20.05
CA ALA A 161 -2.04 -19.28 -18.77
C ALA A 161 -1.47 -20.71 -18.73
N LEU A 162 -1.73 -21.50 -19.78
CA LEU A 162 -1.17 -22.84 -19.91
C LEU A 162 0.35 -22.83 -20.05
N SER A 163 0.93 -21.87 -20.78
CA SER A 163 2.38 -21.75 -20.95
C SER A 163 3.08 -21.39 -19.63
N VAL A 164 2.55 -20.44 -18.86
CA VAL A 164 3.08 -20.06 -17.55
C VAL A 164 2.95 -21.24 -16.58
N TRP A 165 1.81 -21.92 -16.59
CA TRP A 165 1.63 -23.13 -15.80
C TRP A 165 2.63 -24.21 -16.20
N PHE A 166 2.91 -24.44 -17.48
CA PHE A 166 3.94 -25.40 -17.90
C PHE A 166 5.36 -25.00 -17.45
N CYS A 167 5.67 -23.70 -17.44
CA CYS A 167 6.98 -23.16 -17.05
C CYS A 167 7.16 -22.96 -15.53
N ARG A 168 6.19 -23.37 -14.73
CA ARG A 168 6.16 -23.20 -13.27
C ARG A 168 7.43 -23.66 -12.53
N GLU A 169 8.02 -24.80 -12.93
CA GLU A 169 9.22 -25.35 -12.27
C GLU A 169 10.44 -24.46 -12.53
N THR A 170 10.57 -23.90 -13.73
CA THR A 170 11.64 -22.93 -14.03
C THR A 170 11.45 -21.61 -13.32
N ILE A 171 10.19 -21.19 -13.07
CA ILE A 171 9.89 -20.01 -12.25
C ILE A 171 10.31 -20.28 -10.78
N PHE A 172 10.06 -21.50 -10.28
CA PHE A 172 10.49 -21.91 -8.95
C PHE A 172 12.02 -21.90 -8.80
N GLU A 173 12.74 -22.50 -9.73
CA GLU A 173 14.22 -22.49 -9.74
C GLU A 173 14.76 -21.05 -9.79
N ALA A 174 14.17 -20.18 -10.62
CA ALA A 174 14.53 -18.75 -10.68
C ALA A 174 14.36 -18.05 -9.32
N LEU A 175 13.23 -18.32 -8.64
CA LEU A 175 12.92 -17.72 -7.35
C LEU A 175 13.81 -18.26 -6.23
N GLN A 176 14.12 -19.56 -6.25
CA GLN A 176 15.06 -20.16 -5.32
C GLN A 176 16.46 -19.58 -5.49
N TRP A 177 16.91 -19.39 -6.74
CA TRP A 177 18.19 -18.74 -7.03
C TRP A 177 18.21 -17.30 -6.52
N TRP A 178 17.13 -16.54 -6.71
CA TRP A 178 17.04 -15.15 -6.25
C TRP A 178 16.98 -15.02 -4.72
N ASN A 179 16.18 -15.85 -4.05
CA ASN A 179 15.91 -15.72 -2.62
C ASN A 179 16.92 -16.49 -1.75
N GLY A 180 17.73 -17.37 -2.35
CA GLY A 180 18.68 -18.24 -1.65
C GLY A 180 18.04 -19.31 -0.76
N ARG A 181 16.71 -19.33 -0.65
CA ARG A 181 15.90 -20.27 0.14
C ARG A 181 14.73 -20.77 -0.70
N SER A 182 14.17 -21.91 -0.32
CA SER A 182 12.96 -22.43 -0.94
C SER A 182 11.80 -21.43 -0.79
N PRO A 183 11.17 -21.00 -1.89
CA PRO A 183 10.06 -20.07 -1.82
C PRO A 183 8.81 -20.74 -1.22
N SER A 184 8.00 -19.96 -0.49
CA SER A 184 6.71 -20.43 0.03
C SER A 184 5.71 -20.69 -1.11
N ASP A 185 4.79 -21.65 -0.94
CA ASP A 185 3.79 -21.96 -1.98
C ASP A 185 2.95 -20.74 -2.37
N GLY A 186 2.62 -19.87 -1.41
CA GLY A 186 1.89 -18.63 -1.65
C GLY A 186 2.67 -17.68 -2.56
N LEU A 187 3.99 -17.59 -2.36
CA LEU A 187 4.89 -16.81 -3.22
C LEU A 187 5.00 -17.44 -4.61
N LEU A 188 5.13 -18.76 -4.72
CA LEU A 188 5.18 -19.48 -6.01
C LEU A 188 3.89 -19.25 -6.82
N LEU A 189 2.73 -19.48 -6.20
CA LEU A 189 1.44 -19.24 -6.84
C LEU A 189 1.26 -17.77 -7.21
N GLY A 190 1.69 -16.85 -6.35
CA GLY A 190 1.67 -15.41 -6.60
C GLY A 190 2.50 -15.00 -7.82
N PHE A 191 3.73 -15.52 -7.96
CA PHE A 191 4.56 -15.28 -9.14
C PHE A 191 3.99 -15.91 -10.42
N CYS A 192 3.36 -17.08 -10.34
CA CYS A 192 2.64 -17.67 -11.47
C CYS A 192 1.46 -16.79 -11.91
N ILE A 193 0.64 -16.30 -10.98
CA ILE A 193 -0.49 -15.42 -11.29
C ILE A 193 -0.01 -14.07 -11.84
N LEU A 194 1.02 -13.49 -11.21
CA LEU A 194 1.61 -12.24 -11.64
C LEU A 194 2.18 -12.35 -13.06
N SER A 195 2.92 -13.41 -13.36
CA SER A 195 3.49 -13.64 -14.69
C SER A 195 2.40 -13.88 -15.75
N MET A 196 1.31 -14.59 -15.42
CA MET A 196 0.12 -14.67 -16.30
C MET A 196 -0.47 -13.28 -16.60
N GLY A 197 -0.60 -12.43 -15.58
CA GLY A 197 -1.09 -11.06 -15.73
C GLY A 197 -0.16 -10.20 -16.60
N LEU A 198 1.14 -10.18 -16.30
CA LEU A 198 2.14 -9.42 -17.05
C LEU A 198 2.22 -9.88 -18.52
N ALA A 199 2.18 -11.18 -18.75
CA ALA A 199 2.16 -11.79 -20.08
C ALA A 199 0.93 -11.37 -20.92
N CYS A 200 -0.19 -11.04 -20.29
CA CYS A 200 -1.41 -10.59 -20.97
C CYS A 200 -1.42 -9.07 -21.27
N ILE A 201 -0.48 -8.27 -20.75
CA ILE A 201 -0.44 -6.81 -20.96
C ILE A 201 -0.42 -6.44 -22.45
N PRO A 202 0.43 -7.04 -23.32
CA PRO A 202 0.48 -6.66 -24.74
C PRO A 202 -0.85 -6.89 -25.47
N ILE A 203 -1.61 -7.92 -25.08
CA ILE A 203 -2.93 -8.22 -25.64
C ILE A 203 -3.90 -7.06 -25.33
N VAL A 204 -3.98 -6.66 -24.07
CA VAL A 204 -4.92 -5.63 -23.61
C VAL A 204 -4.50 -4.24 -24.07
N ALA A 205 -3.21 -3.93 -24.00
CA ALA A 205 -2.68 -2.61 -24.35
C ALA A 205 -2.80 -2.30 -25.85
N LEU A 206 -2.50 -3.27 -26.72
CA LEU A 206 -2.47 -3.06 -28.17
C LEU A 206 -3.82 -3.32 -28.85
N HIS A 207 -4.56 -4.36 -28.44
CA HIS A 207 -5.77 -4.80 -29.16
C HIS A 207 -7.09 -4.42 -28.44
N PHE A 208 -7.09 -4.40 -27.11
CA PHE A 208 -8.29 -4.14 -26.29
C PHE A 208 -8.22 -2.84 -25.49
N SER A 209 -7.47 -1.84 -25.96
CA SER A 209 -7.31 -0.55 -25.28
C SER A 209 -8.63 0.21 -25.06
N HIS A 210 -9.61 -0.03 -25.93
CA HIS A 210 -10.96 0.54 -25.87
C HIS A 210 -11.88 -0.17 -24.86
N VAL A 211 -11.58 -1.42 -24.51
CA VAL A 211 -12.42 -2.22 -23.60
C VAL A 211 -11.96 -1.99 -22.17
N LEU A 212 -12.70 -1.15 -21.46
CA LEU A 212 -12.35 -0.80 -20.08
C LEU A 212 -12.45 -2.02 -19.13
N SER A 213 -13.36 -2.96 -19.38
CA SER A 213 -13.47 -4.19 -18.59
C SER A 213 -12.20 -5.06 -18.68
N ALA A 214 -11.56 -5.15 -19.85
CA ALA A 214 -10.32 -5.90 -20.03
C ALA A 214 -9.14 -5.29 -19.26
N LYS A 215 -9.05 -3.94 -19.24
CA LYS A 215 -8.06 -3.23 -18.43
C LYS A 215 -8.28 -3.48 -16.93
N ARG A 216 -9.54 -3.45 -16.49
CA ARG A 216 -9.89 -3.67 -15.08
C ARG A 216 -9.63 -5.11 -14.64
N SER A 217 -9.97 -6.10 -15.47
CA SER A 217 -9.68 -7.51 -15.17
C SER A 217 -8.18 -7.78 -15.11
N LEU A 218 -7.39 -7.16 -16.01
CA LEU A 218 -5.93 -7.26 -15.99
C LEU A 218 -5.34 -6.68 -14.70
N VAL A 219 -5.80 -5.49 -14.28
CA VAL A 219 -5.39 -4.89 -12.99
C VAL A 219 -5.72 -5.81 -11.82
N LEU A 220 -6.89 -6.46 -11.84
CA LEU A 220 -7.31 -7.38 -10.80
C LEU A 220 -6.40 -8.63 -10.75
N VAL A 221 -6.06 -9.23 -11.91
CA VAL A 221 -5.14 -10.39 -11.99
C VAL A 221 -3.70 -10.03 -11.56
N VAL A 222 -3.22 -8.83 -11.89
CA VAL A 222 -1.90 -8.38 -11.42
C VAL A 222 -1.93 -8.16 -9.90
N ALA A 223 -3.00 -7.55 -9.39
CA ALA A 223 -3.18 -7.33 -7.97
C ALA A 223 -3.32 -8.64 -7.18
N THR A 224 -4.01 -9.66 -7.70
CA THR A 224 -4.06 -10.99 -7.07
C THR A 224 -2.66 -11.57 -6.95
N GLY A 225 -1.86 -11.54 -8.02
CA GLY A 225 -0.48 -12.02 -8.00
C GLY A 225 0.38 -11.32 -6.94
N LEU A 226 0.30 -9.98 -6.90
CA LEU A 226 1.03 -9.17 -5.91
C LEU A 226 0.59 -9.46 -4.46
N LEU A 227 -0.72 -9.60 -4.21
CA LEU A 227 -1.23 -9.93 -2.87
C LEU A 227 -0.75 -11.29 -2.39
N PHE A 228 -0.69 -12.29 -3.27
CA PHE A 228 -0.14 -13.60 -2.93
C PHE A 228 1.36 -13.55 -2.63
N ILE A 229 2.12 -12.71 -3.33
CA ILE A 229 3.56 -12.49 -3.06
C ILE A 229 3.78 -11.79 -1.71
N LEU A 230 2.97 -10.77 -1.40
CA LEU A 230 3.10 -9.98 -0.17
C LEU A 230 2.62 -10.73 1.08
N MET A 231 1.44 -11.36 1.00
CA MET A 231 0.80 -12.02 2.15
C MET A 231 1.27 -13.47 2.33
N GLN A 232 1.83 -14.09 1.28
CA GLN A 232 2.30 -15.48 1.27
C GLN A 232 1.34 -16.45 1.98
N PRO A 233 0.06 -16.51 1.55
CA PRO A 233 -0.93 -17.29 2.27
C PRO A 233 -0.54 -18.78 2.25
N PRO A 234 -0.58 -19.47 3.41
CA PRO A 234 -0.37 -20.90 3.43
C PRO A 234 -1.46 -21.61 2.63
N ILE A 235 -1.04 -22.35 1.60
CA ILE A 235 -1.96 -23.10 0.73
C ILE A 235 -2.39 -24.37 1.48
N PRO A 236 -3.70 -24.66 1.58
CA PRO A 236 -4.16 -25.86 2.26
C PRO A 236 -3.63 -27.11 1.55
N LEU A 237 -3.30 -28.16 2.33
CA LEU A 237 -2.68 -29.40 1.84
C LEU A 237 -3.48 -30.11 0.72
N SER A 238 -4.78 -29.82 0.57
CA SER A 238 -5.61 -30.32 -0.53
C SER A 238 -5.36 -29.60 -1.86
N LEU A 239 -4.99 -28.32 -1.81
CA LEU A 239 -4.54 -27.51 -2.94
C LEU A 239 -3.02 -27.44 -3.06
N THR A 240 -2.27 -28.01 -2.10
CA THR A 240 -0.82 -28.01 -2.21
C THR A 240 -0.39 -28.76 -3.44
N TYR A 241 0.47 -28.07 -4.15
CA TYR A 241 1.01 -28.45 -5.42
C TYR A 241 1.81 -29.75 -5.28
N ARG A 242 1.37 -30.78 -6.01
CA ARG A 242 1.95 -32.13 -5.98
C ARG A 242 3.23 -32.18 -6.83
N SER A 243 4.26 -31.43 -6.46
CA SER A 243 5.62 -31.63 -6.97
C SER A 243 6.51 -32.10 -5.85
N ASP A 244 7.24 -33.19 -6.07
CA ASP A 244 8.11 -33.81 -5.06
C ASP A 244 9.23 -32.87 -4.59
N MET A 245 9.64 -31.90 -5.41
CA MET A 245 10.61 -30.84 -5.04
C MET A 245 10.09 -29.92 -3.93
N ILE A 246 8.82 -29.53 -3.96
CA ILE A 246 8.20 -28.67 -2.93
C ILE A 246 8.02 -29.43 -1.61
N ARG A 247 7.71 -30.74 -1.68
CA ARG A 247 7.60 -31.60 -0.49
C ARG A 247 8.94 -31.73 0.22
N ALA A 248 10.03 -31.93 -0.53
CA ALA A 248 11.38 -32.00 0.02
C ALA A 248 11.85 -30.65 0.62
N ALA A 249 11.42 -29.53 0.03
CA ALA A 249 11.79 -28.19 0.48
C ALA A 249 11.04 -27.69 1.73
N ARG A 250 9.81 -28.19 1.98
CA ARG A 250 9.00 -27.85 3.16
C ARG A 250 9.31 -28.70 4.40
N GLN A 251 9.79 -29.90 4.18
CA GLN A 251 10.17 -30.84 5.22
C GLN A 251 11.68 -30.87 5.36
N SER A 252 12.33 -29.70 5.36
CA SER A 252 13.72 -29.64 5.79
C SER A 252 13.72 -30.11 7.26
N ALA A 253 14.43 -31.20 7.54
CA ALA A 253 14.53 -31.75 8.90
C ALA A 253 15.16 -30.72 9.87
N ASP A 254 15.87 -29.73 9.32
CA ASP A 254 16.52 -28.64 10.02
C ASP A 254 15.53 -27.62 10.61
N ASP A 255 14.47 -27.22 9.89
CA ASP A 255 13.53 -26.22 10.43
C ASP A 255 12.74 -26.74 11.64
N ILE A 256 12.36 -28.02 11.61
CA ILE A 256 11.62 -28.68 12.71
C ILE A 256 12.56 -28.93 13.90
N SER A 257 13.85 -29.20 13.65
CA SER A 257 14.84 -29.44 14.71
C SER A 257 15.38 -28.15 15.35
N ILE A 258 15.46 -27.05 14.59
CA ILE A 258 15.95 -25.75 15.09
C ILE A 258 14.84 -24.95 15.80
N TYR A 259 13.61 -24.93 15.25
CA TYR A 259 12.53 -24.06 15.76
C TYR A 259 11.40 -24.82 16.48
N GLY A 260 11.45 -26.16 16.52
CA GLY A 260 10.42 -26.99 17.13
C GLY A 260 9.11 -27.01 16.32
N PHE A 261 8.10 -27.70 16.85
CA PHE A 261 6.75 -27.72 16.28
C PHE A 261 6.11 -26.32 16.45
N MET A 262 6.19 -25.47 15.43
CA MET A 262 5.39 -24.25 15.40
C MET A 262 3.91 -24.64 15.30
N ALA A 263 3.10 -24.19 16.27
CA ALA A 263 1.66 -24.36 16.24
C ALA A 263 1.10 -23.88 14.90
N THR A 264 0.33 -24.73 14.23
CA THR A 264 -0.21 -24.45 12.90
C THR A 264 -1.20 -23.29 13.00
N LYS A 265 -0.77 -22.10 12.55
CA LYS A 265 -1.68 -20.95 12.44
C LYS A 265 -2.82 -21.30 11.49
N PRO A 266 -4.08 -20.90 11.79
CA PRO A 266 -5.20 -21.10 10.88
C PRO A 266 -4.90 -20.39 9.55
N THR A 267 -5.02 -21.11 8.44
CA THR A 267 -4.61 -20.59 7.12
C THR A 267 -5.67 -19.68 6.49
N TRP A 268 -6.94 -19.93 6.78
CA TRP A 268 -8.11 -19.27 6.18
C TRP A 268 -8.24 -17.75 6.39
N PRO A 269 -7.77 -17.10 7.49
CA PRO A 269 -7.92 -15.66 7.67
C PRO A 269 -7.19 -14.85 6.59
N SER A 270 -5.98 -15.28 6.21
CA SER A 270 -5.19 -14.64 5.14
C SER A 270 -5.93 -14.64 3.79
N TRP A 271 -6.66 -15.72 3.49
CA TRP A 271 -7.47 -15.85 2.29
C TRP A 271 -8.68 -14.91 2.31
N LEU A 272 -9.31 -14.73 3.46
CA LEU A 272 -10.38 -13.75 3.61
C LEU A 272 -9.88 -12.32 3.40
N LEU A 273 -8.70 -11.97 3.92
CA LEU A 273 -8.11 -10.64 3.70
C LEU A 273 -7.82 -10.41 2.21
N ILE A 274 -7.22 -11.38 1.52
CA ILE A 274 -6.96 -11.29 0.08
C ILE A 274 -8.28 -11.09 -0.68
N LEU A 275 -9.30 -11.90 -0.38
CA LEU A 275 -10.62 -11.76 -0.99
C LEU A 275 -11.21 -10.37 -0.75
N ALA A 276 -11.13 -9.87 0.47
CA ALA A 276 -11.61 -8.55 0.88
C ALA A 276 -10.94 -7.42 0.06
N ILE A 277 -9.61 -7.43 -0.04
CA ILE A 277 -8.86 -6.45 -0.83
C ILE A 277 -9.24 -6.53 -2.32
N LEU A 278 -9.34 -7.74 -2.88
CA LEU A 278 -9.72 -7.90 -4.28
C LEU A 278 -11.14 -7.40 -4.57
N LEU A 279 -12.05 -7.61 -3.64
CA LEU A 279 -13.43 -7.14 -3.76
C LEU A 279 -13.50 -5.61 -3.68
N THR A 280 -12.65 -4.98 -2.85
CA THR A 280 -12.49 -3.51 -2.84
C THR A 280 -11.90 -2.97 -4.15
N LEU A 281 -10.91 -3.64 -4.71
CA LEU A 281 -10.32 -3.22 -5.97
C LEU A 281 -11.32 -3.39 -7.11
N ALA A 282 -12.11 -4.47 -7.11
CA ALA A 282 -13.20 -4.70 -8.07
C ALA A 282 -14.31 -3.64 -7.93
N ALA A 283 -14.58 -3.18 -6.71
CA ALA A 283 -15.52 -2.11 -6.41
C ALA A 283 -15.06 -0.76 -6.97
N VAL A 284 -13.83 -0.34 -6.63
CA VAL A 284 -13.23 0.93 -7.05
C VAL A 284 -13.05 0.98 -8.56
N THR A 285 -12.61 -0.13 -9.16
CA THR A 285 -12.52 -0.24 -10.62
C THR A 285 -13.89 -0.33 -11.29
N SER A 286 -15.01 -0.35 -10.55
CA SER A 286 -16.39 -0.45 -11.03
C SER A 286 -16.64 -1.64 -11.96
N ILE A 287 -15.91 -2.74 -11.75
CA ILE A 287 -16.32 -4.06 -12.26
C ILE A 287 -17.66 -4.43 -11.60
N ILE A 288 -17.79 -4.11 -10.31
CA ILE A 288 -19.01 -4.27 -9.54
C ILE A 288 -19.71 -2.89 -9.43
N PRO A 289 -20.99 -2.75 -9.82
CA PRO A 289 -21.69 -1.46 -9.88
C PRO A 289 -22.18 -0.96 -8.49
N ILE A 290 -21.29 -0.87 -7.50
CA ILE A 290 -21.59 -0.39 -6.12
C ILE A 290 -22.07 1.07 -6.09
N LYS A 291 -21.68 1.87 -7.09
CA LYS A 291 -22.11 3.27 -7.21
C LYS A 291 -23.62 3.41 -7.43
N TYR A 292 -24.26 2.46 -8.12
CA TYR A 292 -25.65 2.60 -8.57
C TYR A 292 -26.67 1.89 -7.69
N MET A 293 -26.26 0.79 -7.02
CA MET A 293 -27.15 -0.03 -6.20
C MET A 293 -26.81 0.08 -4.72
N VAL A 294 -27.74 0.66 -3.94
CA VAL A 294 -27.56 0.88 -2.49
C VAL A 294 -27.54 -0.45 -1.71
N GLU A 295 -28.38 -1.42 -2.09
CA GLU A 295 -28.42 -2.75 -1.45
C GLU A 295 -27.09 -3.49 -1.63
N LEU A 296 -26.54 -3.46 -2.84
CA LEU A 296 -25.25 -4.06 -3.15
C LEU A 296 -24.12 -3.35 -2.39
N ARG A 297 -24.19 -2.02 -2.23
CA ARG A 297 -23.25 -1.25 -1.40
C ARG A 297 -23.32 -1.65 0.08
N ALA A 298 -24.53 -1.81 0.62
CA ALA A 298 -24.73 -2.24 2.00
C ALA A 298 -24.16 -3.65 2.22
N PHE A 299 -24.55 -4.60 1.37
CA PHE A 299 -24.02 -5.97 1.41
C PHE A 299 -22.49 -6.00 1.30
N TYR A 300 -21.94 -5.24 0.36
CA TYR A 300 -20.50 -5.09 0.19
C TYR A 300 -19.80 -4.57 1.46
N SER A 301 -20.30 -3.48 2.03
CA SER A 301 -19.70 -2.86 3.23
C SER A 301 -19.73 -3.78 4.45
N ILE A 302 -20.81 -4.55 4.63
CA ILE A 302 -20.96 -5.53 5.70
C ILE A 302 -20.03 -6.71 5.46
N ALA A 303 -20.01 -7.28 4.26
CA ALA A 303 -19.14 -8.40 3.92
C ALA A 303 -17.65 -8.06 4.09
N MET A 304 -17.25 -6.84 3.70
CA MET A 304 -15.90 -6.33 3.90
C MET A 304 -15.55 -6.20 5.39
N GLY A 305 -16.47 -5.64 6.18
CA GLY A 305 -16.29 -5.47 7.63
C GLY A 305 -16.19 -6.80 8.37
N ILE A 306 -16.99 -7.79 7.98
CA ILE A 306 -16.91 -9.15 8.52
C ILE A 306 -15.56 -9.78 8.16
N ALA A 307 -15.15 -9.73 6.89
CA ALA A 307 -13.89 -10.33 6.46
C ALA A 307 -12.67 -9.72 7.18
N LEU A 308 -12.62 -8.39 7.31
CA LEU A 308 -11.55 -7.70 8.05
C LEU A 308 -11.61 -7.96 9.55
N GLY A 309 -12.80 -7.90 10.15
CA GLY A 309 -12.98 -8.16 11.58
C GLY A 309 -12.57 -9.56 11.96
N VAL A 310 -12.96 -10.54 11.15
CA VAL A 310 -12.60 -11.95 11.35
C VAL A 310 -11.11 -12.18 11.16
N TYR A 311 -10.48 -11.51 10.18
CA TYR A 311 -9.02 -11.56 10.01
C TYR A 311 -8.29 -11.03 11.24
N ILE A 312 -8.66 -9.82 11.70
CA ILE A 312 -8.02 -9.19 12.86
C ILE A 312 -8.24 -10.02 14.13
N SER A 313 -9.45 -10.54 14.34
CA SER A 313 -9.75 -11.36 15.51
C SER A 313 -9.00 -12.68 15.52
N ALA A 314 -8.87 -13.33 14.36
CA ALA A 314 -8.19 -14.63 14.25
C ALA A 314 -6.66 -14.52 14.35
N GLU A 315 -6.06 -13.45 13.82
CA GLU A 315 -4.59 -13.29 13.82
C GLU A 315 -4.06 -12.68 15.12
N TYR A 316 -4.76 -11.70 15.71
CA TYR A 316 -4.23 -10.89 16.83
C TYR A 316 -4.88 -11.18 18.18
N PHE A 317 -6.12 -11.69 18.22
CA PHE A 317 -6.89 -11.85 19.46
C PHE A 317 -7.31 -13.30 19.67
N LEU A 318 -6.39 -14.21 19.99
CA LEU A 318 -6.75 -15.60 20.28
C LEU A 318 -7.55 -15.70 21.61
N GLN A 319 -8.55 -16.60 21.65
CA GLN A 319 -9.26 -17.11 22.85
C GLN A 319 -10.43 -16.35 23.51
N ALA A 320 -11.12 -15.40 22.85
CA ALA A 320 -12.38 -14.86 23.40
C ALA A 320 -13.47 -14.62 22.34
N ALA A 321 -14.49 -15.50 22.30
CA ALA A 321 -15.59 -15.43 21.33
C ALA A 321 -16.41 -14.13 21.42
N VAL A 322 -16.61 -13.60 22.64
CA VAL A 322 -17.32 -12.33 22.85
C VAL A 322 -16.51 -11.16 22.30
N LEU A 323 -15.18 -11.18 22.48
CA LEU A 323 -14.28 -10.15 21.94
C LEU A 323 -14.23 -10.20 20.41
N HIS A 324 -14.23 -11.41 19.82
CA HIS A 324 -14.32 -11.59 18.37
C HIS A 324 -15.59 -10.97 17.80
N ALA A 325 -16.74 -11.23 18.42
CA ALA A 325 -18.00 -10.65 17.99
C ALA A 325 -17.97 -9.12 18.05
N LEU A 326 -17.44 -8.54 19.13
CA LEU A 326 -17.34 -7.09 19.25
C LEU A 326 -16.38 -6.47 18.22
N ILE A 327 -15.20 -7.06 18.02
CA ILE A 327 -14.24 -6.59 17.00
C ILE A 327 -14.88 -6.66 15.60
N VAL A 328 -15.58 -7.75 15.27
CA VAL A 328 -16.31 -7.86 14.00
C VAL A 328 -17.36 -6.78 13.86
N VAL A 329 -18.16 -6.51 14.90
CA VAL A 329 -19.16 -5.42 14.89
C VAL A 329 -18.48 -4.07 14.69
N THR A 330 -17.36 -3.80 15.35
CA THR A 330 -16.62 -2.53 15.20
C THR A 330 -16.10 -2.35 13.78
N MET A 331 -15.56 -3.41 13.17
CA MET A 331 -15.06 -3.37 11.79
C MET A 331 -16.19 -3.22 10.79
N VAL A 332 -17.36 -3.84 11.02
CA VAL A 332 -18.56 -3.62 10.21
C VAL A 332 -19.05 -2.18 10.33
N CYS A 333 -19.11 -1.61 11.53
CA CYS A 333 -19.50 -0.21 11.71
C CYS A 333 -18.53 0.73 10.99
N ALA A 334 -17.22 0.48 11.10
CA ALA A 334 -16.19 1.25 10.42
C ALA A 334 -16.31 1.16 8.89
N THR A 335 -16.44 -0.04 8.31
CA THR A 335 -16.55 -0.20 6.85
C THR A 335 -17.86 0.33 6.30
N VAL A 336 -18.97 0.16 7.00
CA VAL A 336 -20.25 0.79 6.65
C VAL A 336 -20.10 2.30 6.68
N PHE A 337 -19.43 2.86 7.70
CA PHE A 337 -19.22 4.29 7.78
C PHE A 337 -18.46 4.81 6.54
N VAL A 338 -17.29 4.24 6.29
CA VAL A 338 -16.38 4.61 5.19
C VAL A 338 -17.01 4.45 3.80
N VAL A 339 -17.70 3.34 3.55
CA VAL A 339 -18.30 3.11 2.22
C VAL A 339 -19.45 4.09 1.94
N PHE A 340 -20.23 4.44 2.96
CA PHE A 340 -21.37 5.36 2.81
C PHE A 340 -20.98 6.84 2.90
N THR A 341 -19.82 7.18 3.47
CA THR A 341 -19.23 8.53 3.34
C THR A 341 -18.74 8.78 1.92
N HIS A 342 -17.97 7.87 1.34
CA HIS A 342 -17.45 8.01 -0.03
C HIS A 342 -18.56 7.91 -1.10
N PHE A 343 -19.59 7.08 -0.86
CA PHE A 343 -20.77 7.02 -1.72
C PHE A 343 -22.04 7.33 -0.91
N PRO A 344 -22.47 8.60 -0.83
CA PRO A 344 -23.65 8.97 -0.06
C PRO A 344 -24.94 8.40 -0.68
N SER A 345 -25.92 8.17 0.18
CA SER A 345 -27.30 7.76 -0.16
C SER A 345 -28.29 8.65 0.59
N ALA A 346 -29.54 8.74 0.12
CA ALA A 346 -30.58 9.53 0.77
C ALA A 346 -30.88 9.11 2.22
N SER A 347 -30.66 7.84 2.56
CA SER A 347 -30.78 7.32 3.94
C SER A 347 -29.51 7.50 4.78
N SER A 348 -28.36 7.72 4.14
CA SER A 348 -27.06 7.77 4.81
C SER A 348 -26.96 8.98 5.75
N THR A 349 -27.48 10.14 5.37
CA THR A 349 -27.39 11.38 6.18
C THR A 349 -28.06 11.26 7.55
N LYS A 350 -29.07 10.37 7.68
CA LYS A 350 -29.75 10.12 8.95
C LYS A 350 -29.10 9.02 9.78
N VAL A 351 -28.66 7.93 9.14
CA VAL A 351 -28.19 6.72 9.82
C VAL A 351 -26.72 6.81 10.23
N LEU A 352 -25.90 7.49 9.43
CA LEU A 352 -24.45 7.49 9.56
C LEU A 352 -23.93 8.10 10.89
N PRO A 353 -24.50 9.20 11.43
CA PRO A 353 -24.15 9.68 12.76
C PRO A 353 -24.42 8.67 13.88
N TRP A 354 -25.51 7.89 13.77
CA TRP A 354 -25.82 6.83 14.74
C TRP A 354 -24.85 5.65 14.64
N VAL A 355 -24.42 5.28 13.44
CA VAL A 355 -23.38 4.26 13.24
C VAL A 355 -22.05 4.71 13.86
N PHE A 356 -21.69 5.99 13.71
CA PHE A 356 -20.50 6.54 14.36
C PHE A 356 -20.64 6.58 15.88
N ALA A 357 -21.80 6.99 16.41
CA ALA A 357 -22.05 6.98 17.85
C ALA A 357 -21.94 5.56 18.43
N LEU A 358 -22.45 4.55 17.71
CA LEU A 358 -22.28 3.15 18.06
C LEU A 358 -20.81 2.73 18.07
N LEU A 359 -20.02 3.13 17.06
CA LEU A 359 -18.58 2.86 17.01
C LEU A 359 -17.84 3.47 18.22
N VAL A 360 -18.15 4.71 18.57
CA VAL A 360 -17.57 5.39 19.74
C VAL A 360 -17.99 4.71 21.05
N ALA A 361 -19.23 4.24 21.16
CA ALA A 361 -19.72 3.51 22.33
C ALA A 361 -19.10 2.10 22.47
N LEU A 362 -18.77 1.45 21.36
CA LEU A 362 -18.13 0.13 21.36
C LEU A 362 -16.69 0.18 21.91
N PHE A 363 -15.99 1.31 21.74
CA PHE A 363 -14.61 1.47 22.22
C PHE A 363 -14.44 1.17 23.73
N PRO A 364 -15.06 1.89 24.67
CA PRO A 364 -14.90 1.63 26.09
C PRO A 364 -15.41 0.25 26.49
N VAL A 365 -16.47 -0.25 25.84
CA VAL A 365 -17.03 -1.59 26.08
C VAL A 365 -16.02 -2.68 25.73
N THR A 366 -15.39 -2.59 24.55
CA THR A 366 -14.36 -3.56 24.13
C THR A 366 -13.12 -3.52 25.01
N TYR A 367 -12.66 -2.32 25.37
CA TYR A 367 -11.48 -2.14 26.22
C TYR A 367 -11.67 -2.72 27.64
N LEU A 368 -12.85 -2.50 28.24
CA LEU A 368 -13.15 -3.03 29.58
C LEU A 368 -13.38 -4.54 29.56
N LEU A 369 -14.10 -5.07 28.56
CA LEU A 369 -14.39 -6.49 28.44
C LEU A 369 -13.14 -7.32 28.16
N GLU A 370 -12.21 -6.82 27.34
CA GLU A 370 -10.91 -7.47 27.15
C GLU A 370 -10.18 -7.64 28.48
N GLY A 371 -10.27 -6.62 29.34
CA GLY A 371 -9.71 -6.68 30.68
C GLY A 371 -10.37 -7.72 31.58
N GLN A 372 -11.70 -7.78 31.60
CA GLN A 372 -12.42 -8.68 32.51
C GLN A 372 -12.41 -10.14 32.07
N VAL A 373 -12.54 -10.43 30.77
CA VAL A 373 -12.67 -11.82 30.27
C VAL A 373 -11.38 -12.62 30.50
N ARG A 374 -10.20 -12.01 30.33
CA ARG A 374 -8.93 -12.70 30.60
C ARG A 374 -8.64 -12.84 32.09
N ILE A 375 -9.01 -11.86 32.91
CA ILE A 375 -8.88 -11.95 34.38
C ILE A 375 -9.83 -13.01 34.97
N LYS A 376 -11.04 -13.17 34.41
CA LYS A 376 -12.01 -14.16 34.86
C LYS A 376 -11.65 -15.59 34.45
N ASN A 377 -11.17 -15.80 33.22
CA ASN A 377 -10.66 -17.11 32.80
C ASN A 377 -9.47 -17.55 33.66
N PHE A 378 -8.68 -16.60 34.16
CA PHE A 378 -7.57 -16.84 35.09
C PHE A 378 -8.04 -17.27 36.50
N LEU A 379 -8.99 -16.55 37.10
CA LEU A 379 -9.58 -16.90 38.41
C LEU A 379 -10.39 -18.20 38.40
N GLY A 380 -10.82 -18.66 37.22
CA GLY A 380 -11.54 -19.92 37.04
C GLY A 380 -10.64 -21.16 36.93
N ASP A 381 -9.39 -20.99 36.47
CA ASP A 381 -8.41 -22.09 36.29
C ASP A 381 -7.37 -22.17 37.42
N SER A 382 -7.34 -21.20 38.33
CA SER A 382 -6.43 -21.18 39.49
C SER A 382 -6.89 -22.15 40.58
N GLY A 383 -6.64 -23.45 40.39
CA GLY A 383 -6.48 -24.41 41.47
C GLY A 383 -5.20 -24.09 42.25
N PHE A 384 -5.28 -24.10 43.58
CA PHE A 384 -4.25 -23.66 44.53
C PHE A 384 -2.89 -24.38 44.34
N GLY A 385 -1.84 -23.63 43.99
CA GLY A 385 -0.46 -23.84 44.44
C GLY A 385 0.50 -24.55 43.48
N ASP A 386 1.19 -23.82 42.62
CA ASP A 386 2.54 -24.19 42.19
C ASP A 386 3.45 -22.97 41.94
N MET A 387 4.72 -23.06 42.35
CA MET A 387 5.67 -21.93 42.36
C MET A 387 6.14 -21.52 40.96
N GLY A 388 5.81 -22.31 39.92
CA GLY A 388 5.97 -21.99 38.51
C GLY A 388 4.85 -21.12 37.91
N ASP A 389 3.85 -20.73 38.72
CA ASP A 389 2.74 -19.91 38.28
C ASP A 389 3.13 -18.44 38.15
N GLU A 390 4.08 -17.90 38.93
CA GLU A 390 4.41 -16.46 38.91
C GLU A 390 4.98 -15.98 37.56
N GLU A 391 5.86 -16.75 36.92
CA GLU A 391 6.42 -16.42 35.60
C GLU A 391 5.37 -16.59 34.48
N LYS A 392 4.48 -17.59 34.58
CA LYS A 392 3.32 -17.75 33.70
C LYS A 392 2.30 -16.61 33.91
N ASN A 393 2.12 -16.14 35.13
CA ASN A 393 1.25 -15.02 35.48
C ASN A 393 1.81 -13.71 34.91
N LEU A 394 3.12 -13.51 34.95
CA LEU A 394 3.77 -12.32 34.41
C LEU A 394 3.75 -12.31 32.88
N THR A 395 4.06 -13.43 32.23
CA THR A 395 4.00 -13.56 30.76
C THR A 395 2.57 -13.39 30.21
N THR A 396 1.56 -13.89 30.93
CA THR A 396 0.15 -13.72 30.54
C THR A 396 -0.38 -12.32 30.82
N LEU A 397 0.03 -11.66 31.92
CA LEU A 397 -0.28 -10.25 32.18
C LEU A 397 0.31 -9.34 31.10
N LEU A 398 1.56 -9.58 30.69
CA LEU A 398 2.18 -8.87 29.56
C LEU A 398 1.43 -9.13 28.25
N ALA A 399 0.90 -10.34 28.03
CA ALA A 399 0.07 -10.64 26.86
C ALA A 399 -1.31 -9.96 26.89
N VAL A 400 -1.89 -9.70 28.07
CA VAL A 400 -3.12 -8.93 28.25
C VAL A 400 -2.86 -7.45 27.97
N GLU A 401 -1.77 -6.89 28.50
CA GLU A 401 -1.39 -5.50 28.26
C GLU A 401 -1.01 -5.25 26.79
N GLY A 402 -0.31 -6.19 26.17
CA GLY A 402 -0.03 -6.19 24.73
C GLY A 402 -1.31 -6.23 23.87
N ALA A 403 -2.35 -6.93 24.32
CA ALA A 403 -3.62 -6.99 23.60
C ALA A 403 -4.46 -5.70 23.78
N ARG A 404 -4.49 -5.13 24.99
CA ARG A 404 -5.14 -3.82 25.22
C ARG A 404 -4.49 -2.69 24.43
N THR A 405 -3.16 -2.68 24.37
CA THR A 405 -2.42 -1.70 23.57
C THR A 405 -2.64 -1.90 22.08
N SER A 406 -2.75 -3.14 21.58
CA SER A 406 -3.10 -3.39 20.17
C SER A 406 -4.54 -2.98 19.84
N LEU A 407 -5.49 -3.19 20.76
CA LEU A 407 -6.88 -2.72 20.61
C LEU A 407 -6.96 -1.18 20.58
N LEU A 408 -6.24 -0.49 21.46
CA LEU A 408 -6.10 0.97 21.39
C LEU A 408 -5.52 1.42 20.04
N GLY A 409 -4.49 0.72 19.53
CA GLY A 409 -3.92 0.97 18.21
C GLY A 409 -4.93 0.82 17.07
N LEU A 410 -5.76 -0.24 17.12
CA LEU A 410 -6.81 -0.50 16.13
C LEU A 410 -7.83 0.65 16.08
N TYR A 411 -8.37 1.06 17.23
CA TYR A 411 -9.34 2.17 17.29
C TYR A 411 -8.72 3.50 16.89
N ALA A 412 -7.47 3.78 17.26
CA ALA A 412 -6.76 4.98 16.81
C ALA A 412 -6.66 5.02 15.28
N ALA A 413 -6.34 3.89 14.64
CA ALA A 413 -6.26 3.78 13.19
C ALA A 413 -7.64 3.97 12.52
N ILE A 414 -8.70 3.38 13.07
CA ILE A 414 -10.07 3.54 12.56
C ILE A 414 -10.52 5.01 12.64
N PHE A 415 -10.34 5.65 13.80
CA PHE A 415 -10.71 7.07 13.96
C PHE A 415 -9.88 8.00 13.09
N MET A 416 -8.58 7.71 12.90
CA MET A 416 -7.73 8.45 11.97
C MET A 416 -8.22 8.34 10.53
N LEU A 417 -8.58 7.13 10.10
CA LEU A 417 -9.12 6.87 8.76
C LEU A 417 -10.42 7.65 8.54
N ILE A 418 -11.36 7.57 9.49
CA ILE A 418 -12.63 8.31 9.44
C ILE A 418 -12.40 9.82 9.38
N ALA A 419 -11.51 10.35 10.21
CA ALA A 419 -11.17 11.78 10.23
C ALA A 419 -10.59 12.26 8.89
N LEU A 420 -9.66 11.49 8.32
CA LEU A 420 -9.04 11.80 7.03
C LEU A 420 -10.05 11.78 5.90
N GLU A 421 -10.93 10.78 5.89
CA GLU A 421 -11.95 10.62 4.85
C GLU A 421 -12.95 11.77 4.88
N ILE A 422 -13.50 12.09 6.05
CA ILE A 422 -14.43 13.22 6.21
C ILE A 422 -13.77 14.51 5.72
N LYS A 423 -12.51 14.73 6.08
CA LYS A 423 -11.78 15.92 5.66
C LYS A 423 -11.55 15.96 4.15
N PHE A 424 -11.21 14.83 3.54
CA PHE A 424 -11.05 14.71 2.09
C PHE A 424 -12.35 15.03 1.35
N GLU A 425 -13.48 14.49 1.83
CA GLU A 425 -14.79 14.73 1.22
C GLU A 425 -15.30 16.16 1.46
N LEU A 426 -15.09 16.73 2.65
CA LEU A 426 -15.42 18.14 2.88
C LEU A 426 -14.60 19.05 1.95
N ALA A 427 -13.31 18.76 1.76
CA ALA A 427 -12.45 19.51 0.85
C ALA A 427 -12.87 19.36 -0.62
N SER A 428 -13.29 18.15 -1.04
CA SER A 428 -13.77 17.88 -2.39
C SER A 428 -15.06 18.67 -2.68
N LEU A 429 -16.02 18.66 -1.75
CA LEU A 429 -17.28 19.38 -1.83
C LEU A 429 -17.09 20.91 -1.84
N MET A 430 -16.16 21.43 -1.03
CA MET A 430 -15.84 22.86 -1.03
C MET A 430 -15.23 23.31 -2.37
N ARG A 431 -14.39 22.48 -2.98
CA ARG A 431 -13.78 22.77 -4.29
C ARG A 431 -14.83 22.79 -5.40
N GLU A 432 -15.77 21.86 -5.39
CA GLU A 432 -16.87 21.80 -6.35
C GLU A 432 -17.78 23.04 -6.23
N LYS A 433 -18.18 23.40 -5.00
CA LYS A 433 -18.97 24.62 -4.74
C LYS A 433 -18.24 25.90 -5.17
N ALA A 434 -16.93 25.99 -4.96
CA ALA A 434 -16.15 27.16 -5.39
C ALA A 434 -16.12 27.28 -6.92
N HIS A 435 -16.06 26.16 -7.64
CA HIS A 435 -16.09 26.14 -9.10
C HIS A 435 -17.48 26.52 -9.66
N GLU A 436 -18.57 26.00 -9.06
CA GLU A 436 -19.95 26.40 -9.43
C GLU A 436 -20.19 27.89 -9.21
N ARG A 437 -19.69 28.46 -8.10
CA ARG A 437 -19.86 29.88 -7.78
C ARG A 437 -19.01 30.80 -8.66
N GLY A 438 -17.87 30.30 -9.16
CA GLY A 438 -17.02 30.98 -10.15
C GLY A 438 -17.60 30.95 -11.57
N GLY A 439 -18.33 29.90 -11.95
CA GLY A 439 -18.94 29.75 -13.29
C GLY A 439 -20.16 30.64 -13.54
N ILE A 440 -20.86 31.10 -12.50
CA ILE A 440 -22.09 31.89 -12.63
C ILE A 440 -21.81 33.40 -12.85
N LYS A 441 -20.58 33.87 -12.63
CA LYS A 441 -20.21 35.30 -12.73
C LYS A 441 -19.75 35.79 -14.11
N HIS A 442 -19.80 34.97 -15.16
CA HIS A 442 -19.32 35.38 -16.50
C HIS A 442 -20.36 35.29 -17.61
N ASN A 443 -21.62 35.65 -17.36
CA ASN A 443 -22.61 35.67 -18.45
C ASN A 443 -23.70 36.74 -18.39
N GLN A 444 -23.47 37.88 -17.72
CA GLN A 444 -24.37 39.03 -17.82
C GLN A 444 -23.60 40.36 -17.80
N SER A 445 -23.12 40.79 -18.98
CA SER A 445 -22.98 42.22 -19.33
C SER A 445 -22.61 42.39 -20.82
N GLY A 446 -23.53 42.97 -21.61
CA GLY A 446 -23.19 43.76 -22.81
C GLY A 446 -23.39 43.11 -24.18
N GLN A 447 -24.50 43.45 -24.85
CA GLN A 447 -24.71 43.29 -26.29
C GLN A 447 -23.77 44.19 -27.12
N SER A 448 -23.22 43.68 -28.23
CA SER A 448 -23.31 44.33 -29.56
C SER A 448 -22.80 43.42 -30.69
N SER A 449 -23.49 43.56 -31.82
CA SER A 449 -23.43 42.91 -33.14
C SER A 449 -22.07 42.56 -33.76
N SER A 450 -21.95 41.35 -34.34
CA SER A 450 -21.82 41.15 -35.80
C SER A 450 -21.81 39.65 -36.18
N SER A 451 -22.39 39.39 -37.35
CA SER A 451 -22.65 38.11 -38.03
C SER A 451 -21.48 37.13 -38.19
N SER A 452 -21.68 35.85 -37.85
CA SER A 452 -21.41 34.70 -38.75
C SER A 452 -21.85 33.38 -38.09
N PHE A 453 -22.49 32.52 -38.90
CA PHE A 453 -23.14 31.24 -38.60
C PHE A 453 -22.39 30.27 -37.65
N PRO A 454 -23.11 29.49 -36.80
CA PRO A 454 -22.66 28.17 -36.37
C PRO A 454 -23.43 27.04 -37.08
N PRO A 455 -22.79 25.90 -37.40
CA PRO A 455 -23.46 24.78 -38.02
C PRO A 455 -24.31 24.01 -37.00
N ARG A 456 -25.47 23.54 -37.46
CA ARG A 456 -26.33 22.55 -36.79
C ARG A 456 -25.49 21.33 -36.37
N MET A 457 -25.27 21.16 -35.07
CA MET A 457 -25.03 19.84 -34.48
C MET A 457 -26.26 19.44 -33.66
N ARG A 458 -26.95 18.41 -34.16
CA ARG A 458 -27.98 17.65 -33.45
C ARG A 458 -27.42 17.16 -32.12
N PHE A 459 -27.80 17.79 -31.02
CA PHE A 459 -27.85 17.11 -29.73
C PHE A 459 -29.17 16.36 -29.64
N MET A 460 -29.14 15.08 -30.02
CA MET A 460 -30.08 14.11 -29.47
C MET A 460 -29.85 14.06 -27.95
N GLN A 461 -30.68 14.81 -27.22
CA GLN A 461 -31.44 14.33 -26.08
C GLN A 461 -30.87 13.07 -25.38
N GLN A 462 -29.69 13.19 -24.77
CA GLN A 462 -29.27 12.26 -23.71
C GLN A 462 -30.00 12.68 -22.44
N ARG A 463 -31.20 12.12 -22.36
CA ARG A 463 -32.21 12.25 -21.32
C ARG A 463 -31.60 12.01 -19.92
N ARG A 464 -31.60 13.07 -19.11
CA ARG A 464 -31.64 13.09 -17.63
C ARG A 464 -30.59 12.27 -16.87
N SER A 465 -29.48 12.91 -16.50
CA SER A 465 -28.69 12.54 -15.30
C SER A 465 -28.16 13.74 -14.50
N SER A 466 -28.49 14.99 -14.86
CA SER A 466 -27.98 16.20 -14.20
C SER A 466 -28.85 16.72 -13.04
N THR A 467 -30.12 16.31 -12.94
CA THR A 467 -31.02 16.84 -11.90
C THR A 467 -30.86 16.17 -10.53
N VAL A 468 -30.20 15.01 -10.46
CA VAL A 468 -29.95 14.31 -9.18
C VAL A 468 -28.77 14.95 -8.44
N ALA A 469 -27.70 15.31 -9.15
CA ALA A 469 -26.51 15.92 -8.55
C ALA A 469 -26.80 17.29 -7.91
N THR A 470 -27.58 18.14 -8.58
CA THR A 470 -27.90 19.50 -8.08
C THR A 470 -28.85 19.48 -6.88
N PHE A 471 -29.73 18.46 -6.78
CA PHE A 471 -30.63 18.30 -5.63
C PHE A 471 -29.92 17.66 -4.42
N THR A 472 -28.93 16.77 -4.66
CA THR A 472 -28.09 16.21 -3.58
C THR A 472 -27.10 17.22 -3.00
N ILE A 473 -26.54 18.12 -3.81
CA ILE A 473 -25.59 19.15 -3.32
C ILE A 473 -26.29 20.20 -2.45
N LYS A 474 -27.49 20.67 -2.84
CA LYS A 474 -28.28 21.60 -2.02
C LYS A 474 -28.80 20.97 -0.73
N ARG A 475 -29.16 19.68 -0.75
CA ARG A 475 -29.62 18.95 0.44
C ARG A 475 -28.46 18.55 1.36
N MET A 476 -27.29 18.14 0.83
CA MET A 476 -26.08 17.92 1.64
C MET A 476 -25.49 19.22 2.21
N ALA A 477 -25.73 20.37 1.59
CA ALA A 477 -25.39 21.67 2.18
C ALA A 477 -26.27 22.03 3.39
N ALA A 478 -27.48 21.48 3.50
CA ALA A 478 -28.39 21.69 4.64
C ALA A 478 -28.37 20.53 5.65
N GLU A 479 -28.10 19.29 5.20
CA GLU A 479 -28.09 18.06 6.02
C GLU A 479 -26.67 17.53 6.32
N GLY A 480 -25.60 18.22 5.89
CA GLY A 480 -24.19 17.84 6.10
C GLY A 480 -23.53 18.44 7.34
N ALA A 481 -24.28 19.14 8.20
CA ALA A 481 -23.78 19.75 9.43
C ALA A 481 -23.13 18.75 10.40
N TRP A 482 -23.52 17.47 10.34
CA TRP A 482 -22.94 16.42 11.18
C TRP A 482 -21.53 15.99 10.74
N MET A 483 -21.14 16.20 9.48
CA MET A 483 -19.84 15.72 8.96
C MET A 483 -18.66 16.39 9.67
N PRO A 484 -18.60 17.73 9.81
CA PRO A 484 -17.56 18.39 10.60
C PRO A 484 -17.50 17.91 12.05
N ALA A 485 -18.66 17.81 12.72
CA ALA A 485 -18.80 17.34 14.10
C ALA A 485 -18.22 15.93 14.30
N VAL A 486 -18.63 14.97 13.46
CA VAL A 486 -18.13 13.58 13.52
C VAL A 486 -16.63 13.53 13.24
N GLY A 487 -16.14 14.28 12.25
CA GLY A 487 -14.71 14.38 11.97
C GLY A 487 -13.93 14.93 13.17
N ASN A 488 -14.43 15.97 13.82
CA ASN A 488 -13.81 16.56 15.01
C ASN A 488 -13.75 15.57 16.17
N VAL A 489 -14.86 14.91 16.49
CA VAL A 489 -14.89 13.87 17.54
C VAL A 489 -13.90 12.74 17.21
N ALA A 490 -13.86 12.27 15.97
CA ALA A 490 -12.90 11.24 15.55
C ALA A 490 -11.44 11.70 15.73
N THR A 491 -11.10 12.93 15.34
CA THR A 491 -9.73 13.46 15.52
C THR A 491 -9.32 13.59 16.99
N VAL A 492 -10.23 14.06 17.85
CA VAL A 492 -9.96 14.21 19.29
C VAL A 492 -9.81 12.84 19.93
N MET A 493 -10.68 11.89 19.62
CA MET A 493 -10.59 10.51 20.12
C MET A 493 -9.30 9.82 19.64
N CYS A 494 -8.95 9.95 18.35
CA CYS A 494 -7.70 9.44 17.80
C CYS A 494 -6.49 10.02 18.56
N PHE A 495 -6.44 11.34 18.73
CA PHE A 495 -5.36 12.01 19.45
C PHE A 495 -5.27 11.55 20.91
N ALA A 496 -6.40 11.46 21.62
CA ALA A 496 -6.44 11.00 23.01
C ALA A 496 -5.94 9.55 23.15
N ILE A 497 -6.38 8.64 22.27
CA ILE A 497 -5.92 7.25 22.27
C ILE A 497 -4.42 7.17 21.95
N CYS A 498 -3.91 7.96 21.00
CA CYS A 498 -2.49 8.03 20.71
C CYS A 498 -1.65 8.56 21.90
N LEU A 499 -2.19 9.48 22.70
CA LEU A 499 -1.53 9.90 23.95
C LEU A 499 -1.46 8.77 24.97
N ILE A 500 -2.55 7.99 25.13
CA ILE A 500 -2.56 6.81 26.02
C ILE A 500 -1.53 5.77 25.54
N LEU A 501 -1.49 5.50 24.23
CA LEU A 501 -0.49 4.63 23.63
C LEU A 501 0.95 5.13 23.85
N ASN A 502 1.16 6.45 23.77
CA ASN A 502 2.48 7.05 24.03
C ASN A 502 2.95 6.79 25.47
N VAL A 503 2.04 6.91 26.44
CA VAL A 503 2.32 6.60 27.85
C VAL A 503 2.67 5.12 28.01
N ASN A 504 1.89 4.21 27.44
CA ASN A 504 2.08 2.78 27.62
C ASN A 504 3.30 2.21 26.87
N LEU A 505 3.58 2.66 25.63
CA LEU A 505 4.64 2.10 24.80
C LEU A 505 6.00 2.77 24.97
N THR A 506 6.03 4.08 25.27
CA THR A 506 7.29 4.84 25.35
C THR A 506 7.56 5.45 26.71
N GLY A 507 6.73 5.15 27.71
CA GLY A 507 6.79 5.78 29.03
C GLY A 507 6.47 7.27 29.02
N GLY A 508 5.72 7.74 28.01
CA GLY A 508 5.35 9.16 27.89
C GLY A 508 6.47 10.04 27.33
N SER A 509 7.15 9.57 26.27
CA SER A 509 8.25 10.31 25.64
C SER A 509 7.84 11.72 25.21
N ASN A 510 8.62 12.72 25.66
CA ASN A 510 8.43 14.13 25.30
C ASN A 510 8.65 14.42 23.81
N ARG A 511 9.31 13.52 23.06
CA ARG A 511 9.53 13.69 21.62
C ARG A 511 8.30 13.30 20.81
N ALA A 512 7.50 12.35 21.31
CA ALA A 512 6.35 11.83 20.59
C ALA A 512 5.24 12.87 20.41
N ILE A 513 5.07 13.81 21.35
CA ILE A 513 4.05 14.87 21.24
C ILE A 513 4.21 15.72 19.98
N PHE A 514 5.44 15.95 19.52
CA PHE A 514 5.70 16.69 18.28
C PHE A 514 5.24 15.93 17.03
N PHE A 515 5.20 14.59 17.09
CA PHE A 515 4.67 13.75 16.02
C PHE A 515 3.15 13.54 16.12
N LEU A 516 2.58 13.57 17.34
CA LEU A 516 1.14 13.37 17.57
C LEU A 516 0.32 14.65 17.39
N ALA A 517 0.83 15.82 17.80
CA ALA A 517 0.09 17.08 17.73
C ALA A 517 -0.40 17.45 16.30
N PRO A 518 0.34 17.16 15.20
CA PRO A 518 -0.15 17.37 13.84
C PRO A 518 -1.46 16.64 13.49
N ILE A 519 -1.87 15.60 14.22
CA ILE A 519 -3.16 14.94 14.03
C ILE A 519 -4.31 15.95 14.19
N LEU A 520 -4.17 16.92 15.09
CA LEU A 520 -5.17 17.97 15.32
C LEU A 520 -5.33 18.94 14.15
N LEU A 521 -4.42 18.93 13.16
CA LEU A 521 -4.65 19.66 11.91
C LEU A 521 -5.82 19.08 11.13
N LEU A 522 -6.27 17.87 11.43
CA LEU A 522 -7.45 17.25 10.82
C LEU A 522 -8.78 17.79 11.38
N LEU A 523 -8.75 18.63 12.42
CA LEU A 523 -9.95 19.31 12.91
C LEU A 523 -10.60 20.13 11.78
N ASN A 524 -11.89 19.91 11.60
CA ASN A 524 -12.76 20.61 10.68
C ASN A 524 -13.34 21.87 11.32
N GLN A 525 -13.65 22.84 10.48
CA GLN A 525 -14.39 24.03 10.88
C GLN A 525 -15.81 23.64 11.23
N ASP A 526 -16.21 23.89 12.48
CA ASP A 526 -17.56 23.63 12.93
C ASP A 526 -18.01 24.79 13.82
N SER A 527 -19.14 25.42 13.48
CA SER A 527 -19.74 26.49 14.28
C SER A 527 -20.26 25.98 15.61
N ASP A 528 -20.59 24.68 15.70
CA ASP A 528 -21.38 24.13 16.79
C ASP A 528 -20.51 23.68 17.97
N PHE A 529 -19.26 23.25 17.72
CA PHE A 529 -18.31 22.83 18.75
C PHE A 529 -17.40 23.95 19.26
N VAL A 530 -16.92 24.83 18.38
CA VAL A 530 -16.08 25.97 18.76
C VAL A 530 -16.49 27.17 17.92
N ALA A 531 -17.46 27.93 18.42
CA ALA A 531 -17.88 29.20 17.83
C ALA A 531 -16.67 30.15 17.70
N GLY A 532 -16.08 30.22 16.50
CA GLY A 532 -14.89 31.03 16.21
C GLY A 532 -13.80 30.33 15.41
N PHE A 533 -13.78 29.00 15.33
CA PHE A 533 -12.73 28.23 14.66
C PHE A 533 -12.82 28.31 13.12
N GLY A 534 -12.06 29.22 12.52
CA GLY A 534 -11.98 29.42 11.06
C GLY A 534 -10.63 29.02 10.44
N ASP A 535 -10.50 29.14 9.11
CA ASP A 535 -9.28 28.77 8.35
C ASP A 535 -7.98 29.41 8.87
N LYS A 536 -8.09 30.61 9.43
CA LYS A 536 -6.94 31.31 10.01
C LYS A 536 -6.39 30.52 11.19
N GLN A 537 -7.25 29.99 12.06
CA GLN A 537 -6.88 29.41 13.37
C GLN A 537 -6.42 27.94 13.30
N ARG A 538 -6.18 27.39 12.10
CA ARG A 538 -5.85 25.98 11.89
C ARG A 538 -4.68 25.45 12.72
N TYR A 539 -3.67 26.28 13.00
CA TYR A 539 -2.48 25.88 13.76
C TYR A 539 -2.62 26.01 15.28
N PHE A 540 -3.67 26.68 15.77
CA PHE A 540 -3.87 26.93 17.20
C PHE A 540 -3.98 25.66 18.04
N PRO A 541 -4.77 24.63 17.67
CA PRO A 541 -4.90 23.41 18.49
C PRO A 541 -3.55 22.68 18.66
N VAL A 542 -2.71 22.70 17.63
CA VAL A 542 -1.39 22.05 17.64
C VAL A 542 -0.47 22.72 18.66
N THR A 543 -0.39 24.05 18.63
CA THR A 543 0.53 24.82 19.49
C THR A 543 0.11 24.76 20.95
N VAL A 544 -1.20 24.87 21.21
CA VAL A 544 -1.79 24.76 22.55
C VAL A 544 -1.52 23.39 23.14
N VAL A 545 -1.78 22.32 22.40
CA VAL A 545 -1.65 20.95 22.94
C VAL A 545 -0.21 20.57 23.23
N ILE A 546 0.76 20.99 22.41
CA ILE A 546 2.19 20.78 22.72
C ILE A 546 2.56 21.50 24.03
N SER A 547 2.15 22.77 24.18
CA SER A 547 2.43 23.54 25.39
C SER A 547 1.76 22.93 26.63
N ALA A 548 0.47 22.58 26.54
CA ALA A 548 -0.29 21.98 27.64
C ALA A 548 0.27 20.62 28.05
N TYR A 549 0.62 19.75 27.08
CA TYR A 549 1.22 18.45 27.37
C TYR A 549 2.55 18.57 28.12
N LEU A 550 3.44 19.47 27.67
CA LEU A 550 4.73 19.68 28.33
C LEU A 550 4.57 20.29 29.74
N VAL A 551 3.58 21.16 29.95
CA VAL A 551 3.28 21.72 31.28
C VAL A 551 2.74 20.64 32.22
N VAL A 552 1.74 19.86 31.79
CA VAL A 552 1.14 18.80 32.61
C VAL A 552 2.18 17.72 32.94
N THR A 553 2.97 17.31 31.96
CA THR A 553 4.03 16.32 32.21
C THR A 553 5.17 16.88 33.04
N ALA A 554 5.49 18.18 32.97
CA ALA A 554 6.48 18.81 33.83
C ALA A 554 6.00 18.86 35.29
N LEU A 555 4.74 19.23 35.52
CA LEU A 555 4.11 19.19 36.84
C LEU A 555 4.09 17.77 37.41
N TYR A 556 3.74 16.78 36.58
CA TYR A 556 3.77 15.38 36.98
C TYR A 556 5.17 14.91 37.39
N SER A 557 6.22 15.24 36.63
CA SER A 557 7.60 14.88 37.05
C SER A 557 8.03 15.57 38.33
N ILE A 558 7.71 16.85 38.50
CA ILE A 558 8.03 17.56 39.75
C ILE A 558 7.32 16.87 40.92
N TRP A 559 6.06 16.47 40.75
CA TRP A 559 5.29 15.74 41.75
C TRP A 559 5.89 14.36 42.06
N GLU A 560 6.24 13.59 41.03
CA GLU A 560 6.83 12.26 41.15
C GLU A 560 8.18 12.30 41.88
N ASP A 561 9.04 13.27 41.53
CA ASP A 561 10.35 13.47 42.15
C ASP A 561 10.25 13.86 43.63
N ILE A 562 9.20 14.59 44.03
CA ILE A 562 8.93 14.94 45.44
C ILE A 562 8.48 13.69 46.24
N TRP A 563 7.67 12.82 45.63
CA TRP A 563 7.03 11.72 46.33
C TRP A 563 7.91 10.46 46.42
N HIS A 564 8.67 10.14 45.37
CA HIS A 564 9.51 8.95 45.31
C HIS A 564 10.96 9.18 45.76
N GLY A 565 11.32 10.42 46.09
CA GLY A 565 12.66 10.80 46.48
C GLY A 565 13.61 10.86 45.29
N ASN A 566 14.45 11.89 45.28
CA ASN A 566 15.28 12.23 44.12
C ASN A 566 16.46 11.27 43.94
N ALA A 567 16.48 10.48 42.86
CA ALA A 567 17.62 9.62 42.52
C ALA A 567 18.83 10.39 41.92
N GLY A 568 18.67 11.65 41.52
CA GLY A 568 19.68 12.38 40.74
C GLY A 568 20.29 13.62 41.41
N TRP A 569 19.45 14.57 41.85
CA TRP A 569 19.91 15.89 42.33
C TRP A 569 20.04 15.97 43.86
N GLY A 570 19.19 15.26 44.59
CA GLY A 570 19.19 15.21 46.07
C GLY A 570 20.45 14.53 46.63
N LEU A 571 21.03 13.59 45.89
CA LEU A 571 22.24 12.88 46.31
C LEU A 571 23.54 13.68 46.08
N GLN A 572 23.59 14.57 45.09
CA GLN A 572 24.83 15.26 44.68
C GLN A 572 25.08 16.60 45.38
N ILE A 573 24.03 17.29 45.85
CA ILE A 573 24.16 18.64 46.45
C ILE A 573 23.52 18.73 47.86
N GLY A 574 22.77 17.71 48.31
CA GLY A 574 22.24 17.66 49.68
C GLY A 574 21.22 18.77 50.02
N GLY A 575 20.54 19.33 49.02
CA GLY A 575 19.49 20.33 49.23
C GLY A 575 18.13 19.71 49.57
N PRO A 576 17.29 20.37 50.39
CA PRO A 576 15.94 19.89 50.69
C PRO A 576 15.05 19.85 49.44
N ASP A 577 14.28 18.78 49.26
CA ASP A 577 13.42 18.51 48.09
C ASP A 577 12.43 19.66 47.79
N TRP A 578 12.08 20.45 48.81
CA TRP A 578 11.22 21.63 48.68
C TRP A 578 11.85 22.77 47.84
N LEU A 579 13.17 22.98 47.95
CA LEU A 579 13.87 24.00 47.15
C LEU A 579 13.93 23.61 45.67
N PHE A 580 14.07 22.32 45.38
CA PHE A 580 13.99 21.79 44.02
C PHE A 580 12.61 22.03 43.41
N ALA A 581 11.54 21.75 44.17
CA ALA A 581 10.16 21.98 43.74
C ALA A 581 9.88 23.47 43.44
N ILE A 582 10.22 24.37 44.38
CA ILE A 582 10.03 25.81 44.19
C ILE A 582 10.82 26.33 42.99
N LYS A 583 12.09 25.93 42.85
CA LYS A 583 12.95 26.36 41.74
C LYS A 583 12.33 25.99 40.39
N ASN A 584 11.97 24.71 40.20
CA ASN A 584 11.45 24.23 38.93
C ASN A 584 10.03 24.76 38.65
N LEU A 585 9.20 24.96 39.68
CA LEU A 585 7.87 25.56 39.52
C LEU A 585 7.97 27.04 39.11
N ALA A 586 8.87 27.81 39.74
CA ALA A 586 9.14 29.20 39.34
C ALA A 586 9.65 29.29 37.89
N LEU A 587 10.57 28.41 37.49
CA LEU A 587 11.09 28.34 36.12
C LEU A 587 10.03 27.89 35.10
N LEU A 588 9.05 27.08 35.51
CA LEU A 588 7.89 26.72 34.68
C LEU A 588 6.97 27.93 34.45
N ILE A 589 6.59 28.64 35.52
CA ILE A 589 5.75 29.85 35.43
C ILE A 589 6.38 30.90 34.52
N LEU A 590 7.70 31.05 34.59
CA LEU A 590 8.46 31.99 33.79
C LEU A 590 8.29 31.78 32.26
N THR A 591 7.96 30.56 31.82
CA THR A 591 7.73 30.24 30.40
C THR A 591 6.34 30.61 29.90
N PHE A 592 5.33 30.74 30.78
CA PHE A 592 3.94 30.94 30.37
C PHE A 592 3.68 32.19 29.52
N PRO A 593 4.28 33.37 29.81
CA PRO A 593 4.03 34.58 29.04
C PRO A 593 4.28 34.42 27.53
N SER A 594 5.36 33.74 27.11
CA SER A 594 5.64 33.53 25.69
C SER A 594 4.64 32.60 25.01
N HIS A 595 4.21 31.53 25.67
CA HIS A 595 3.23 30.58 25.11
C HIS A 595 1.84 31.21 25.01
N ILE A 596 1.43 32.00 26.00
CA ILE A 596 0.13 32.68 26.00
C ILE A 596 0.07 33.75 24.91
N LEU A 597 1.11 34.59 24.77
CA LEU A 597 1.17 35.61 23.73
C LEU A 597 1.15 35.00 22.32
N PHE A 598 1.94 33.94 22.12
CA PHE A 598 1.97 33.23 20.85
C PHE A 598 0.62 32.56 20.52
N ASN A 599 0.02 31.84 21.46
CA ASN A 599 -1.30 31.23 21.24
C ASN A 599 -2.39 32.28 20.96
N ARG A 600 -2.34 33.44 21.62
CA ARG A 600 -3.23 34.58 21.32
C ARG A 600 -2.98 35.16 19.92
N PHE A 601 -1.71 35.22 19.49
CA PHE A 601 -1.35 35.63 18.14
C PHE A 601 -1.86 34.65 17.08
N VAL A 602 -1.66 33.34 17.27
CA VAL A 602 -2.17 32.29 16.37
C VAL A 602 -3.71 32.26 16.34
N TRP A 603 -4.39 32.62 17.43
CA TRP A 603 -5.86 32.71 17.44
C TRP A 603 -6.39 33.93 16.68
N SER A 604 -5.81 35.11 16.92
CA SER A 604 -6.36 36.37 16.39
C SER A 604 -5.79 36.76 15.02
N TYR A 605 -4.59 36.33 14.66
CA TYR A 605 -3.80 36.82 13.51
C TYR A 605 -3.73 38.35 13.43
N GLN A 606 -3.97 39.03 14.54
CA GLN A 606 -3.88 40.48 14.62
C GLN A 606 -2.44 40.87 14.95
N LYS A 607 -1.97 41.93 14.30
CA LYS A 607 -0.65 42.51 14.59
C LYS A 607 -0.64 42.96 16.06
N GLN A 608 0.17 42.29 16.87
CA GLN A 608 0.51 42.73 18.22
C GLN A 608 1.74 43.64 18.16
N SER A 609 1.94 44.49 19.17
CA SER A 609 3.13 45.35 19.26
C SER A 609 4.40 44.49 19.35
N ASP A 610 5.39 44.76 18.50
CA ASP A 610 6.64 43.97 18.39
C ASP A 610 7.45 43.92 19.71
N TRP A 611 7.23 44.87 20.63
CA TRP A 611 7.88 44.93 21.94
C TRP A 611 7.53 43.79 22.90
N MET A 612 6.28 43.30 22.88
CA MET A 612 5.81 42.25 23.79
C MET A 612 6.49 40.87 23.56
N PRO A 613 6.59 40.35 22.32
CA PRO A 613 7.34 39.10 22.08
C PRO A 613 8.85 39.28 22.31
N LEU A 614 9.43 40.45 22.01
CA LEU A 614 10.85 40.72 22.25
C LEU A 614 11.22 40.67 23.75
N LEU A 615 10.31 41.15 24.62
CA LEU A 615 10.51 41.18 26.08
C LEU A 615 10.37 39.79 26.73
N THR A 616 9.60 38.88 26.11
CA THR A 616 9.45 37.50 26.61
C THR A 616 10.56 36.54 26.15
N LEU A 617 11.40 36.95 25.20
CA LEU A 617 12.55 36.16 24.73
C LEU A 617 13.63 35.96 25.82
N PRO A 618 14.16 37.00 26.50
CA PRO A 618 15.14 36.83 27.57
C PRO A 618 14.54 36.11 28.79
N LEU A 619 13.22 36.22 29.00
CA LEU A 619 12.50 35.59 30.10
C LEU A 619 12.57 34.06 30.05
N ASN A 620 12.70 33.47 28.85
CA ASN A 620 12.81 32.02 28.68
C ASN A 620 14.24 31.47 28.87
N LEU A 621 15.28 32.31 28.84
CA LEU A 621 16.68 31.87 28.96
C LEU A 621 17.00 31.20 30.31
N PRO A 622 16.54 31.73 31.48
CA PRO A 622 16.72 31.05 32.76
C PRO A 622 16.11 29.64 32.76
N SER A 623 14.93 29.48 32.14
CA SER A 623 14.25 28.18 32.03
C SER A 623 14.95 27.18 31.09
N VAL A 624 15.89 27.63 30.25
CA VAL A 624 16.69 26.73 29.40
C VAL A 624 17.99 26.32 30.11
N ILE A 625 18.62 27.25 30.82
CA ILE A 625 19.96 27.09 31.39
C ILE A 625 19.93 26.47 32.79
N ILE A 626 18.99 26.90 33.64
CA ILE A 626 19.02 26.64 35.11
C ILE A 626 18.16 25.43 35.50
N THR A 627 17.24 24.98 34.64
CA THR A 627 16.32 23.88 34.96
C THR A 627 17.00 22.52 34.94
N ASP A 628 16.63 21.68 35.90
CA ASP A 628 17.05 20.28 35.95
C ASP A 628 16.10 19.37 35.17
N VAL A 629 14.84 19.80 34.99
CA VAL A 629 13.80 19.04 34.30
C VAL A 629 13.86 19.31 32.79
N LEU A 630 14.14 18.25 32.01
CA LEU A 630 14.24 18.31 30.55
C LEU A 630 12.99 18.92 29.88
N LYS A 631 11.80 18.67 30.43
CA LYS A 631 10.50 19.15 29.91
C LYS A 631 10.42 20.68 29.94
N ILE A 632 10.89 21.30 31.02
CA ILE A 632 10.91 22.77 31.18
C ILE A 632 11.94 23.38 30.24
N ARG A 633 13.09 22.73 30.06
CA ARG A 633 14.10 23.15 29.07
C ARG A 633 13.55 23.15 27.65
N ILE A 634 12.82 22.10 27.25
CA ILE A 634 12.15 22.03 25.94
C ILE A 634 11.11 23.14 25.83
N LEU A 635 10.31 23.36 26.88
CA LEU A 635 9.28 24.40 26.89
C LEU A 635 9.87 25.83 26.79
N GLY A 636 11.01 26.09 27.43
CA GLY A 636 11.75 27.36 27.33
C GLY A 636 12.33 27.58 25.93
N LEU A 637 12.95 26.56 25.32
CA LEU A 637 13.43 26.62 23.93
C LEU A 637 12.28 26.89 22.96
N LEU A 638 11.15 26.23 23.16
CA LEU A 638 9.96 26.41 22.35
C LEU A 638 9.35 27.82 22.51
N GLY A 639 9.41 28.40 23.71
CA GLY A 639 9.05 29.79 23.97
C GLY A 639 9.90 30.80 23.20
N ILE A 640 11.21 30.56 23.09
CA ILE A 640 12.12 31.38 22.26
C ILE A 640 11.75 31.26 20.78
N ILE A 641 11.52 30.03 20.29
CA ILE A 641 11.11 29.78 18.90
C ILE A 641 9.77 30.47 18.60
N TYR A 642 8.79 30.40 19.50
CA TYR A 642 7.48 31.04 19.35
C TYR A 642 7.58 32.56 19.26
N SER A 643 8.38 33.19 20.13
CA SER A 643 8.63 34.64 20.06
C SER A 643 9.31 35.04 18.73
N LEU A 644 10.34 34.31 18.29
CA LEU A 644 11.01 34.55 17.02
C LEU A 644 10.06 34.36 15.83
N ALA A 645 9.31 33.25 15.79
CA ALA A 645 8.34 32.97 14.75
C ALA A 645 7.26 34.05 14.67
N GLN A 646 6.75 34.52 15.81
CA GLN A 646 5.79 35.61 15.88
C GLN A 646 6.34 36.90 15.24
N THR A 647 7.57 37.30 15.56
CA THR A 647 8.21 38.51 14.98
C THR A 647 8.50 38.39 13.48
N LEU A 648 8.88 37.20 13.01
CA LEU A 648 9.12 36.96 11.59
C LEU A 648 7.82 36.98 10.78
N ILE A 649 6.78 36.32 11.27
CA ILE A 649 5.47 36.26 10.60
C ILE A 649 4.81 37.64 10.60
N SER A 650 4.85 38.38 11.71
CA SER A 650 4.29 39.74 11.77
C SER A 650 4.99 40.69 10.78
N ARG A 651 6.32 40.59 10.66
CA ARG A 651 7.11 41.37 9.70
C ARG A 651 6.79 40.99 8.25
N GLN A 652 6.66 39.70 7.95
CA GLN A 652 6.33 39.23 6.60
C GLN A 652 4.91 39.68 6.18
N GLN A 653 3.95 39.64 7.10
CA GLN A 653 2.59 40.14 6.86
C GLN A 653 2.60 41.65 6.59
N PHE A 654 3.40 42.42 7.33
CA PHE A 654 3.54 43.86 7.09
C PHE A 654 4.12 44.17 5.70
N ILE A 655 5.21 43.49 5.32
CA ILE A 655 5.83 43.67 3.99
C ILE A 655 4.88 43.23 2.86
N SER A 656 4.14 42.14 3.06
CA SER A 656 3.18 41.67 2.06
C SER A 656 1.96 42.57 1.94
N GLY A 657 1.46 43.12 3.05
CA GLY A 657 0.37 44.10 3.07
C GLY A 657 0.76 45.41 2.37
N LEU A 658 2.00 45.87 2.53
CA LEU A 658 2.55 47.02 1.81
C LEU A 658 2.67 46.81 0.30
N LYS A 659 2.63 45.58 -0.22
CA LYS A 659 2.62 45.31 -1.68
C LYS A 659 1.23 45.43 -2.31
N TYR A 660 0.17 45.46 -1.50
CA TYR A 660 -1.22 45.58 -1.96
C TYR A 660 -1.78 47.00 -1.83
N ILE A 661 -1.05 47.90 -1.16
CA ILE A 661 -1.26 49.35 -1.12
C ILE A 661 -0.37 49.95 -2.21
#